data_AF-A0A559TTW4-F1
#
_entry.id   AF-A0A559TTW4-F1
#
_cell.length_a   1.000
_cell.length_b   1.000
_cell.length_c   1.000
_cell.angle_alpha   90.00
_cell.angle_beta   90.00
_cell.angle_gamma   90.00
#
_symmetry.space_group_name_H-M   'P 1'
#
loop_
_entity.id
_entity.type
_entity.pdbx_description
1 polymer ?
#
loop_
_entity_poly.entity_id
_entity_poly.type
_entity_poly.pdbx_seq_one_letter_code
_entity_poly.pdbx_strand_id
1 'polypeptide(L)'
;MCSWHSGGQQLEFSWSTRRFKIAPPESRLVPTSHPRARVASVYAAAFTFSGLLVTGMVAAQPAAAADPAGYQNVRINEVTSSNNDTVELYNTGSTAVSISGWKMSDDSFSPQSFSPSSGTIPAGGFVTFNSPKGLGDSDKLVIYTSGGTVVDRVEWATNGAKPAMARCGGDGTGGWVTATAASTFGASNASGCPSSIPAASWVRINEVTSDGADTVELYNGGTGAVSIGSWKYVDNDTSHSPVSVSSSSPSATSIPAGGYVAFNSTIGLGDNDSVFLLDSNGNTIDSMTWATGGAKPSDERCGNGAGWFQTSTTATLGSANSCAGGGGGGGGGGQTGQLLGGGGSLTSGCTPEAPSGTGSTPAGTLAWPGGLDVTIADNVCAFTTSTGPEGRDLSGLAFEPANPSVLWAAKNKDWLFKLVKSNGKWIPDASWSATGKQIRFAGGSGEPDSEGLTIGANGHIYVTSERDNTNNTVPKDTIMEFDPAATGSTLTPIHQWDMTSQFPQLNTGSKDDANLGFEGVGYVPDSWLTANGWVDPLTGAAYNPANYPLHGAGLFFAGLEWDGTLHVYGLNSDGTFTTFGTIATGKASVMDVTFDAGTQRIIATCDNTCGETHTLMKVNASGAIVPDVTYTNPAVMPTDNLEGFAIAPTSICVNGFREAVWSDDGIYGFGSGSSSHGHAIYSGTFPC
;
A
#
# COMPACT_ATOMS: atom_id res chain seq x y z
N MET A 1 -14.95 70.03 26.57
CA MET A 1 -16.34 69.51 26.51
C MET A 1 -16.29 68.07 27.01
N CYS A 2 -17.18 67.77 27.96
CA CYS A 2 -17.27 66.61 28.85
C CYS A 2 -17.34 65.24 28.11
N SER A 3 -16.99 64.07 28.67
CA SER A 3 -17.09 63.60 30.06
C SER A 3 -16.12 62.44 30.39
N TRP A 4 -15.38 62.63 31.48
CA TRP A 4 -15.07 61.76 32.65
C TRP A 4 -14.58 60.30 32.56
N HIS A 5 -13.39 60.12 33.19
CA HIS A 5 -12.71 58.93 33.70
C HIS A 5 -13.35 58.30 34.96
N SER A 6 -13.07 57.01 35.21
CA SER A 6 -12.32 56.47 36.37
C SER A 6 -12.20 54.94 36.17
N GLY A 7 -11.17 54.20 36.59
CA GLY A 7 -10.13 54.39 37.59
C GLY A 7 -9.99 53.05 38.33
N GLY A 8 -8.83 52.41 38.26
CA GLY A 8 -8.58 51.06 38.78
C GLY A 8 -8.18 50.98 40.26
N GLN A 9 -8.03 49.71 40.68
CA GLN A 9 -7.34 49.15 41.86
C GLN A 9 -7.91 49.39 43.27
N GLN A 10 -8.12 48.29 44.03
CA GLN A 10 -7.23 47.91 45.14
C GLN A 10 -7.58 46.55 45.79
N LEU A 11 -6.52 45.92 46.32
CA LEU A 11 -6.45 44.70 47.12
C LEU A 11 -6.96 44.90 48.58
N GLU A 12 -7.34 43.82 49.26
CA GLU A 12 -6.66 43.20 50.44
C GLU A 12 -7.60 42.45 51.43
N PHE A 13 -6.98 41.53 52.18
CA PHE A 13 -7.48 40.41 53.00
C PHE A 13 -8.23 40.76 54.31
N SER A 14 -9.04 39.83 54.85
CA SER A 14 -8.97 39.38 56.27
C SER A 14 -9.82 38.12 56.58
N TRP A 15 -9.49 37.48 57.70
CA TRP A 15 -9.70 36.11 58.20
C TRP A 15 -11.01 35.83 58.97
N SER A 16 -11.42 34.55 59.10
CA SER A 16 -11.76 33.93 60.41
C SER A 16 -11.95 32.39 60.40
N THR A 17 -11.08 31.74 61.18
CA THR A 17 -11.10 30.51 62.01
C THR A 17 -12.38 29.63 62.19
N ARG A 18 -12.24 28.27 62.21
CA ARG A 18 -12.01 27.40 63.43
C ARG A 18 -12.11 25.85 63.18
N ARG A 19 -11.03 25.15 63.58
CA ARG A 19 -10.88 23.90 64.41
C ARG A 19 -11.28 22.47 63.91
N PHE A 20 -10.22 21.69 63.59
CA PHE A 20 -9.68 20.42 64.19
C PHE A 20 -10.54 19.27 64.77
N LYS A 21 -10.26 18.03 64.29
CA LYS A 21 -9.73 16.81 65.00
C LYS A 21 -9.75 15.60 64.03
N ILE A 22 -8.64 15.03 63.52
CA ILE A 22 -7.66 14.04 64.03
C ILE A 22 -8.26 12.70 64.56
N ALA A 23 -7.80 11.60 63.93
CA ALA A 23 -8.08 10.14 64.00
C ALA A 23 -7.53 9.42 65.29
N PRO A 24 -7.24 8.09 65.39
CA PRO A 24 -7.46 6.87 64.55
C PRO A 24 -7.88 5.59 65.41
N PRO A 25 -7.28 4.36 65.32
CA PRO A 25 -7.77 3.14 64.65
C PRO A 25 -7.83 1.86 65.56
N GLU A 26 -7.97 0.66 64.97
CA GLU A 26 -7.58 -0.73 65.42
C GLU A 26 -8.70 -1.79 65.26
N SER A 27 -8.53 -2.86 64.45
CA SER A 27 -7.94 -4.21 64.73
C SER A 27 -8.98 -5.19 65.34
N ARG A 28 -9.08 -6.52 65.12
CA ARG A 28 -8.18 -7.62 64.68
C ARG A 28 -9.01 -8.97 64.59
N LEU A 29 -8.48 -9.96 63.84
CA LEU A 29 -8.50 -11.45 64.03
C LEU A 29 -9.73 -12.38 63.73
N VAL A 30 -9.69 -13.08 62.57
CA VAL A 30 -9.57 -14.56 62.27
C VAL A 30 -9.81 -15.61 63.40
N PRO A 31 -10.05 -16.95 63.16
CA PRO A 31 -10.94 -17.75 62.26
C PRO A 31 -11.83 -18.77 63.04
N THR A 32 -12.64 -19.61 62.37
CA THR A 32 -12.73 -21.05 62.70
C THR A 32 -13.42 -21.89 61.60
N SER A 33 -12.89 -23.10 61.49
CA SER A 33 -13.03 -24.22 60.55
C SER A 33 -14.23 -25.17 60.78
N HIS A 34 -14.75 -25.81 59.72
CA HIS A 34 -14.88 -27.28 59.48
C HIS A 34 -16.07 -27.69 58.57
N PRO A 35 -16.02 -28.88 57.93
CA PRO A 35 -16.46 -29.12 56.55
C PRO A 35 -17.71 -30.01 56.44
N ARG A 36 -18.21 -30.21 55.21
CA ARG A 36 -18.52 -31.55 54.63
C ARG A 36 -19.09 -31.43 53.22
N ALA A 37 -18.48 -32.20 52.32
CA ALA A 37 -19.00 -32.49 50.99
C ALA A 37 -20.24 -33.39 51.04
N ARG A 38 -21.20 -33.16 50.13
CA ARG A 38 -21.70 -34.16 49.15
C ARG A 38 -22.90 -33.61 48.35
N VAL A 39 -22.66 -33.50 47.05
CA VAL A 39 -23.50 -33.84 45.88
C VAL A 39 -25.01 -34.05 46.11
N ALA A 40 -25.83 -33.25 45.41
CA ALA A 40 -26.97 -33.72 44.61
C ALA A 40 -27.46 -32.59 43.68
N SER A 41 -27.39 -32.84 42.37
CA SER A 41 -28.25 -32.22 41.34
C SER A 41 -29.74 -32.50 41.69
N VAL A 42 -30.78 -31.78 41.26
CA VAL A 42 -31.26 -31.54 39.88
C VAL A 42 -32.36 -30.44 39.84
N TYR A 43 -32.57 -29.89 38.64
CA TYR A 43 -33.80 -29.31 38.04
C TYR A 43 -34.09 -27.78 38.10
N ALA A 44 -33.67 -27.14 37.01
CA ALA A 44 -34.39 -26.22 36.12
C ALA A 44 -35.74 -25.63 36.56
N ALA A 45 -35.81 -24.30 36.53
CA ALA A 45 -37.02 -23.55 36.22
C ALA A 45 -36.65 -22.38 35.29
N ALA A 46 -37.34 -22.32 34.14
CA ALA A 46 -37.19 -21.32 33.11
C ALA A 46 -37.85 -19.99 33.50
N PHE A 47 -37.22 -18.87 33.13
CA PHE A 47 -37.87 -17.56 33.02
C PHE A 47 -37.56 -16.97 31.65
N THR A 48 -38.60 -16.80 30.85
CA THR A 48 -38.60 -16.10 29.55
C THR A 48 -38.73 -14.60 29.78
N PHE A 49 -37.77 -13.82 29.29
CA PHE A 49 -37.89 -12.37 29.13
C PHE A 49 -37.96 -12.05 27.63
N SER A 50 -39.06 -11.42 27.20
CA SER A 50 -39.28 -10.94 25.84
C SER A 50 -38.34 -9.77 25.53
N GLY A 51 -37.43 -9.95 24.59
CA GLY A 51 -36.60 -8.90 24.01
C GLY A 51 -37.30 -8.24 22.83
N LEU A 52 -37.55 -6.93 22.93
CA LEU A 52 -37.87 -6.08 21.77
C LEU A 52 -36.60 -5.27 21.46
N LEU A 53 -35.75 -5.80 20.57
CA LEU A 53 -34.60 -5.10 20.01
C LEU A 53 -35.07 -4.22 18.85
N VAL A 54 -34.99 -2.91 19.02
CA VAL A 54 -35.10 -1.95 17.92
C VAL A 54 -33.75 -1.94 17.20
N THR A 55 -33.62 -2.70 16.12
CA THR A 55 -32.49 -2.61 15.18
C THR A 55 -32.61 -1.33 14.37
N GLY A 56 -31.86 -0.29 14.74
CA GLY A 56 -31.56 0.83 13.86
C GLY A 56 -30.56 0.36 12.80
N MET A 57 -31.04 0.05 11.60
CA MET A 57 -30.19 -0.14 10.43
C MET A 57 -29.73 1.24 9.95
N VAL A 58 -28.52 1.65 10.33
CA VAL A 58 -27.78 2.64 9.56
C VAL A 58 -27.21 1.87 8.37
N ALA A 59 -27.84 2.01 7.21
CA ALA A 59 -27.27 1.50 5.97
C ALA A 59 -26.00 2.31 5.69
N ALA A 60 -24.83 1.71 5.92
CA ALA A 60 -23.57 2.23 5.42
C ALA A 60 -23.69 2.37 3.90
N GLN A 61 -23.38 3.55 3.36
CA GLN A 61 -23.21 3.69 1.92
C GLN A 61 -22.07 2.76 1.49
N PRO A 62 -22.24 1.90 0.48
CA PRO A 62 -21.16 1.05 0.02
C PRO A 62 -20.04 1.93 -0.53
N ALA A 63 -18.83 1.77 0.02
CA ALA A 63 -17.61 2.32 -0.56
C ALA A 63 -17.47 1.82 -2.01
N ALA A 64 -17.04 2.68 -2.93
CA ALA A 64 -16.73 2.28 -4.30
C ALA A 64 -15.61 1.23 -4.26
N ALA A 65 -15.83 0.06 -4.86
CA ALA A 65 -14.87 -1.03 -4.87
C ALA A 65 -13.65 -0.65 -5.72
N ALA A 66 -12.43 -0.86 -5.23
CA ALA A 66 -11.21 -0.70 -6.02
C ALA A 66 -11.23 -1.62 -7.27
N ASP A 67 -10.60 -1.17 -8.36
CA ASP A 67 -10.59 -1.92 -9.61
C ASP A 67 -9.79 -3.23 -9.49
N PRO A 68 -10.27 -4.35 -10.03
CA PRO A 68 -9.55 -5.63 -9.95
C PRO A 68 -8.19 -5.58 -10.66
N ALA A 69 -7.16 -6.17 -10.06
CA ALA A 69 -5.85 -6.29 -10.69
C ALA A 69 -5.96 -6.91 -12.10
N GLY A 70 -5.29 -6.29 -13.07
CA GLY A 70 -5.30 -6.73 -14.47
C GLY A 70 -6.55 -6.38 -15.27
N TYR A 71 -7.47 -5.54 -14.75
CA TYR A 71 -8.67 -5.12 -15.50
C TYR A 71 -8.33 -4.50 -16.86
N GLN A 72 -7.17 -3.85 -16.99
CA GLN A 72 -6.67 -3.22 -18.21
C GLN A 72 -6.32 -4.24 -19.30
N ASN A 73 -6.30 -5.54 -18.99
CA ASN A 73 -6.10 -6.63 -19.94
C ASN A 73 -7.43 -7.21 -20.46
N VAL A 74 -8.56 -6.79 -19.90
CA VAL A 74 -9.86 -7.23 -20.38
C VAL A 74 -10.30 -6.34 -21.53
N ARG A 75 -10.69 -6.94 -22.64
CA ARG A 75 -11.21 -6.26 -23.84
C ARG A 75 -12.55 -6.83 -24.20
N ILE A 76 -13.41 -5.99 -24.78
CA ILE A 76 -14.58 -6.50 -25.51
C ILE A 76 -14.03 -7.22 -26.74
N ASN A 77 -14.38 -8.50 -26.90
CA ASN A 77 -13.87 -9.33 -27.97
C ASN A 77 -14.88 -9.49 -29.11
N GLU A 78 -16.15 -9.64 -28.74
CA GLU A 78 -17.24 -9.86 -29.67
C GLU A 78 -18.55 -9.33 -29.09
N VAL A 79 -19.41 -8.75 -29.92
CA VAL A 79 -20.74 -8.27 -29.55
C VAL A 79 -21.75 -8.59 -30.65
N THR A 80 -22.97 -8.97 -30.26
CA THR A 80 -24.12 -9.04 -31.16
C THR A 80 -25.23 -8.13 -30.66
N SER A 81 -25.95 -7.49 -31.58
CA SER A 81 -27.25 -6.84 -31.33
C SER A 81 -28.42 -7.65 -31.92
N SER A 82 -28.21 -8.96 -32.05
CA SER A 82 -29.23 -9.93 -32.47
C SER A 82 -29.59 -10.87 -31.32
N ASN A 83 -30.85 -11.32 -31.30
CA ASN A 83 -31.38 -12.30 -30.36
C ASN A 83 -31.27 -11.87 -28.88
N ASN A 84 -30.19 -12.28 -28.19
CA ASN A 84 -29.99 -12.13 -26.74
C ASN A 84 -29.05 -10.98 -26.37
N ASP A 85 -28.56 -10.21 -27.37
CA ASP A 85 -27.63 -9.10 -27.17
C ASP A 85 -26.40 -9.50 -26.35
N THR A 86 -25.75 -10.56 -26.81
CA THR A 86 -24.62 -11.19 -26.14
C THR A 86 -23.34 -10.38 -26.36
N VAL A 87 -22.60 -10.19 -25.27
CA VAL A 87 -21.28 -9.57 -25.22
C VAL A 87 -20.28 -10.61 -24.73
N GLU A 88 -19.11 -10.64 -25.36
CA GLU A 88 -17.96 -11.41 -24.90
C GLU A 88 -16.80 -10.50 -24.50
N LEU A 89 -16.22 -10.81 -23.35
CA LEU A 89 -14.98 -10.26 -22.87
C LEU A 89 -13.86 -11.31 -23.02
N TYR A 90 -12.68 -10.84 -23.41
CA TYR A 90 -11.47 -11.65 -23.48
C TYR A 90 -10.40 -11.04 -22.58
N ASN A 91 -9.71 -11.90 -21.82
CA ASN A 91 -8.58 -11.50 -21.01
C ASN A 91 -7.29 -11.77 -21.79
N THR A 92 -6.66 -10.69 -22.23
CA THR A 92 -5.43 -10.75 -23.00
C THR A 92 -4.17 -10.94 -22.14
N GLY A 93 -4.30 -10.85 -20.82
CA GLY A 93 -3.22 -10.94 -19.86
C GLY A 93 -2.79 -12.39 -19.59
N SER A 94 -1.71 -12.52 -18.81
CA SER A 94 -1.12 -13.81 -18.43
C SER A 94 -1.67 -14.37 -17.10
N THR A 95 -2.52 -13.62 -16.40
CA THR A 95 -3.16 -14.01 -15.14
C THR A 95 -4.68 -13.90 -15.24
N ALA A 96 -5.41 -14.63 -14.40
CA ALA A 96 -6.86 -14.57 -14.39
C ALA A 96 -7.38 -13.25 -13.78
N VAL A 97 -8.43 -12.66 -14.36
CA VAL A 97 -9.01 -11.38 -13.92
C VAL A 97 -10.41 -11.61 -13.35
N SER A 98 -10.66 -11.14 -12.13
CA SER A 98 -12.00 -11.12 -11.54
C SER A 98 -12.82 -9.99 -12.15
N ILE A 99 -14.06 -10.31 -12.56
CA ILE A 99 -15.02 -9.32 -13.09
C ILE A 99 -16.26 -9.21 -12.20
N SER A 100 -16.16 -9.65 -10.95
CA SER A 100 -17.25 -9.59 -9.99
C SER A 100 -17.67 -8.14 -9.75
N GLY A 101 -18.97 -7.86 -9.86
CA GLY A 101 -19.53 -6.53 -9.64
C GLY A 101 -19.32 -5.53 -10.78
N TRP A 102 -18.72 -5.96 -11.89
CA TRP A 102 -18.58 -5.12 -13.09
C TRP A 102 -19.94 -4.71 -13.65
N LYS A 103 -19.94 -3.60 -14.39
CA LYS A 103 -21.15 -3.00 -14.95
C LYS A 103 -20.96 -2.74 -16.44
N MET A 104 -22.07 -2.59 -17.14
CA MET A 104 -22.11 -2.12 -18.51
C MET A 104 -23.07 -0.95 -18.66
N SER A 105 -22.82 -0.07 -19.62
CA SER A 105 -23.77 0.95 -20.06
C SER A 105 -23.87 0.98 -21.58
N ASP A 106 -24.86 1.73 -22.04
CA ASP A 106 -25.08 2.18 -23.41
C ASP A 106 -25.56 3.64 -23.31
N ASP A 107 -25.77 4.33 -24.44
CA ASP A 107 -26.30 5.68 -24.52
C ASP A 107 -27.72 5.82 -23.92
N SER A 108 -28.47 4.72 -23.83
CA SER A 108 -29.86 4.70 -23.39
C SER A 108 -30.05 4.40 -21.91
N PHE A 109 -29.00 3.97 -21.18
CA PHE A 109 -29.08 3.66 -19.75
C PHE A 109 -27.78 3.86 -18.98
N SER A 110 -27.90 4.26 -17.71
CA SER A 110 -26.77 4.38 -16.78
C SER A 110 -26.18 3.01 -16.40
N PRO A 111 -24.91 2.91 -15.96
CA PRO A 111 -24.25 1.62 -15.70
C PRO A 111 -25.07 0.62 -14.89
N GLN A 112 -25.35 -0.55 -15.47
CA GLN A 112 -26.08 -1.66 -14.88
C GLN A 112 -25.16 -2.86 -14.62
N SER A 113 -25.40 -3.60 -13.54
CA SER A 113 -24.74 -4.90 -13.33
C SER A 113 -25.25 -5.93 -14.35
N PHE A 114 -24.36 -6.82 -14.78
CA PHE A 114 -24.68 -7.95 -15.66
C PHE A 114 -24.36 -9.28 -14.97
N SER A 115 -24.85 -10.39 -15.54
CA SER A 115 -24.59 -11.74 -15.04
C SER A 115 -23.67 -12.50 -16.01
N PRO A 116 -22.36 -12.57 -15.74
CA PRO A 116 -21.44 -13.28 -16.61
C PRO A 116 -21.52 -14.79 -16.45
N SER A 117 -21.13 -15.52 -17.50
CA SER A 117 -21.02 -16.98 -17.49
C SER A 117 -19.99 -17.50 -16.47
N SER A 118 -19.04 -16.65 -16.06
CA SER A 118 -18.09 -16.88 -14.96
C SER A 118 -17.73 -15.54 -14.29
N GLY A 119 -17.50 -15.54 -12.98
CA GLY A 119 -17.03 -14.34 -12.24
C GLY A 119 -15.56 -14.00 -12.45
N THR A 120 -14.83 -14.83 -13.19
CA THR A 120 -13.40 -14.67 -13.47
C THR A 120 -13.10 -15.11 -14.90
N ILE A 121 -12.23 -14.36 -15.59
CA ILE A 121 -11.76 -14.66 -16.93
C ILE A 121 -10.31 -15.19 -16.83
N PRO A 122 -10.05 -16.48 -17.14
CA PRO A 122 -8.69 -17.01 -17.19
C PRO A 122 -7.78 -16.22 -18.13
N ALA A 123 -6.46 -16.33 -17.95
CA ALA A 123 -5.49 -15.80 -18.92
C ALA A 123 -5.74 -16.38 -20.32
N GLY A 124 -5.87 -15.54 -21.34
CA GLY A 124 -6.26 -15.95 -22.69
C GLY A 124 -7.65 -16.60 -22.77
N GLY A 125 -8.51 -16.35 -21.78
CA GLY A 125 -9.85 -16.91 -21.67
C GLY A 125 -10.95 -15.94 -22.08
N PHE A 126 -12.15 -16.50 -22.28
CA PHE A 126 -13.36 -15.77 -22.68
C PHE A 126 -14.43 -15.85 -21.59
N VAL A 127 -15.26 -14.80 -21.50
CA VAL A 127 -16.49 -14.79 -20.71
C VAL A 127 -17.58 -14.10 -21.49
N THR A 128 -18.81 -14.58 -21.35
CA THR A 128 -19.97 -14.03 -22.06
C THR A 128 -21.05 -13.58 -21.08
N PHE A 129 -21.82 -12.57 -21.45
CA PHE A 129 -23.06 -12.19 -20.77
C PHE A 129 -24.05 -11.61 -21.78
N ASN A 130 -25.32 -11.54 -21.39
CA ASN A 130 -26.35 -10.86 -22.19
C ASN A 130 -26.60 -9.46 -21.62
N SER A 131 -26.83 -8.47 -22.49
CA SER A 131 -27.20 -7.12 -22.06
C SER A 131 -28.47 -7.17 -21.19
N PRO A 132 -28.48 -6.52 -20.00
CA PRO A 132 -29.65 -6.51 -19.11
C PRO A 132 -30.78 -5.62 -19.62
N LYS A 133 -30.51 -4.74 -20.59
CA LYS A 133 -31.46 -3.77 -21.16
C LYS A 133 -31.64 -3.89 -22.68
N GLY A 134 -30.89 -4.80 -23.31
CA GLY A 134 -30.81 -4.97 -24.76
C GLY A 134 -29.72 -4.10 -25.38
N LEU A 135 -29.45 -4.31 -26.67
CA LEU A 135 -28.55 -3.50 -27.50
C LEU A 135 -29.21 -3.15 -28.85
N GLY A 136 -29.02 -1.93 -29.30
CA GLY A 136 -29.61 -1.33 -30.48
C GLY A 136 -28.97 -1.72 -31.82
N ASP A 137 -29.64 -1.33 -32.90
CA ASP A 137 -29.14 -1.56 -34.27
C ASP A 137 -27.94 -0.66 -34.61
N SER A 138 -27.95 0.56 -34.08
CA SER A 138 -26.81 1.47 -33.96
C SER A 138 -26.71 1.79 -32.47
N ASP A 139 -25.56 1.54 -31.85
CA ASP A 139 -25.48 1.55 -30.39
C ASP A 139 -24.05 1.75 -29.88
N LYS A 140 -23.94 1.89 -28.56
CA LYS A 140 -22.70 1.96 -27.82
C LYS A 140 -22.71 0.93 -26.70
N LEU A 141 -21.55 0.34 -26.44
CA LEU A 141 -21.32 -0.50 -25.27
C LEU A 141 -20.12 0.04 -24.51
N VAL A 142 -20.28 0.26 -23.21
CA VAL A 142 -19.17 0.58 -22.30
C VAL A 142 -19.14 -0.44 -21.19
N ILE A 143 -17.95 -0.97 -20.90
CA ILE A 143 -17.71 -1.84 -19.75
C ILE A 143 -17.02 -1.05 -18.66
N TYR A 144 -17.49 -1.23 -17.43
CA TYR A 144 -16.93 -0.63 -16.25
C TYR A 144 -16.51 -1.69 -15.26
N THR A 145 -15.44 -1.41 -14.53
CA THR A 145 -15.12 -2.12 -13.30
C THR A 145 -16.22 -1.93 -12.25
N SER A 146 -16.12 -2.65 -11.14
CA SER A 146 -16.97 -2.41 -9.97
C SER A 146 -16.80 -1.02 -9.36
N GLY A 147 -15.64 -0.40 -9.55
CA GLY A 147 -15.31 0.96 -9.08
C GLY A 147 -15.87 2.07 -9.97
N GLY A 148 -16.25 1.75 -11.20
CA GLY A 148 -16.79 2.70 -12.17
C GLY A 148 -15.77 3.20 -13.20
N THR A 149 -14.56 2.63 -13.23
CA THR A 149 -13.55 2.90 -14.26
C THR A 149 -13.96 2.24 -15.57
N VAL A 150 -13.87 2.97 -16.68
CA VAL A 150 -14.11 2.40 -18.02
C VAL A 150 -12.99 1.43 -18.36
N VAL A 151 -13.35 0.21 -18.75
CA VAL A 151 -12.41 -0.87 -19.11
C VAL A 151 -12.20 -0.91 -20.63
N ASP A 152 -13.29 -0.88 -21.37
CA ASP A 152 -13.30 -0.85 -22.83
C ASP A 152 -14.66 -0.31 -23.30
N ARG A 153 -14.70 0.18 -24.54
CA ARG A 153 -15.90 0.68 -25.19
C ARG A 153 -15.87 0.33 -26.66
N VAL A 154 -17.03 0.00 -27.20
CA VAL A 154 -17.22 -0.20 -28.63
C VAL A 154 -18.51 0.49 -29.06
N GLU A 155 -18.48 1.05 -30.27
CA GLU A 155 -19.63 1.70 -30.91
C GLU A 155 -19.79 1.19 -32.33
N TRP A 156 -21.04 1.06 -32.77
CA TRP A 156 -21.35 0.60 -34.11
C TRP A 156 -22.50 1.39 -34.74
N ALA A 157 -22.37 1.57 -36.05
CA ALA A 157 -23.46 2.07 -36.89
C ALA A 157 -24.55 1.00 -37.11
N THR A 158 -25.68 1.41 -37.69
CA THR A 158 -26.83 0.54 -38.02
C THR A 158 -26.40 -0.79 -38.66
N ASN A 159 -26.87 -1.92 -38.12
CA ASN A 159 -26.52 -3.30 -38.49
C ASN A 159 -25.06 -3.72 -38.22
N GLY A 160 -24.24 -2.89 -37.59
CA GLY A 160 -22.80 -3.16 -37.41
C GLY A 160 -22.51 -4.39 -36.55
N ALA A 161 -23.36 -4.69 -35.57
CA ALA A 161 -23.27 -5.88 -34.70
C ALA A 161 -24.23 -7.01 -35.13
N LYS A 162 -24.58 -7.11 -36.41
CA LYS A 162 -25.48 -8.16 -36.96
C LYS A 162 -24.82 -8.93 -38.12
N PRO A 163 -24.64 -10.26 -38.01
CA PRO A 163 -24.94 -11.10 -36.85
C PRO A 163 -24.01 -10.84 -35.66
N ALA A 164 -22.79 -10.34 -35.86
CA ALA A 164 -21.91 -9.87 -34.78
C ALA A 164 -20.88 -8.84 -35.30
N MET A 165 -20.27 -8.12 -34.37
CA MET A 165 -19.06 -7.32 -34.53
C MET A 165 -17.97 -7.95 -33.67
N ALA A 166 -16.78 -8.18 -34.23
CA ALA A 166 -15.72 -8.93 -33.56
C ALA A 166 -14.33 -8.36 -33.84
N ARG A 167 -13.38 -8.61 -32.94
CA ARG A 167 -11.95 -8.33 -33.17
C ARG A 167 -11.35 -9.41 -34.07
N CYS A 168 -10.87 -9.00 -35.25
CA CYS A 168 -10.29 -9.88 -36.26
C CYS A 168 -8.79 -9.65 -36.43
N GLY A 169 -8.04 -10.74 -36.68
CA GLY A 169 -6.57 -10.71 -36.73
C GLY A 169 -5.90 -11.00 -35.38
N GLY A 170 -6.69 -11.27 -34.34
CA GLY A 170 -6.26 -11.68 -32.99
C GLY A 170 -7.36 -11.39 -31.97
N ASP A 171 -7.63 -12.30 -31.03
CA ASP A 171 -8.59 -12.04 -29.95
C ASP A 171 -8.05 -10.97 -29.00
N GLY A 172 -8.91 -10.01 -28.64
CA GLY A 172 -8.56 -8.84 -27.80
C GLY A 172 -7.60 -7.81 -28.41
N THR A 173 -6.85 -8.13 -29.48
CA THR A 173 -5.83 -7.25 -30.10
C THR A 173 -6.12 -6.93 -31.57
N GLY A 174 -6.98 -7.73 -32.20
CA GLY A 174 -7.44 -7.58 -33.57
C GLY A 174 -8.31 -6.34 -33.79
N GLY A 175 -8.45 -5.99 -35.06
CA GLY A 175 -9.21 -4.81 -35.47
C GLY A 175 -10.67 -5.13 -35.55
N TRP A 176 -11.51 -4.16 -35.24
CA TRP A 176 -12.95 -4.35 -35.35
C TRP A 176 -13.36 -4.62 -36.79
N VAL A 177 -14.16 -5.68 -36.96
CA VAL A 177 -14.88 -6.00 -38.18
C VAL A 177 -16.36 -6.09 -37.83
N THR A 178 -17.17 -5.29 -38.51
CA THR A 178 -18.63 -5.28 -38.38
C THR A 178 -19.25 -6.32 -39.30
N ALA A 179 -20.44 -6.81 -38.92
CA ALA A 179 -21.22 -7.80 -39.67
C ALA A 179 -20.41 -9.04 -40.10
N THR A 180 -19.79 -9.71 -39.13
CA THR A 180 -19.08 -11.00 -39.34
C THR A 180 -20.02 -12.07 -39.91
N ALA A 181 -19.49 -13.16 -40.46
CA ALA A 181 -20.32 -14.18 -41.09
C ALA A 181 -21.18 -14.96 -40.08
N ALA A 182 -20.70 -15.08 -38.84
CA ALA A 182 -21.34 -15.75 -37.71
C ALA A 182 -20.72 -15.27 -36.40
N SER A 183 -21.41 -15.49 -35.29
CA SER A 183 -20.85 -15.25 -33.95
C SER A 183 -19.99 -16.42 -33.47
N THR A 184 -18.99 -16.15 -32.62
CA THR A 184 -17.97 -17.12 -32.17
C THR A 184 -17.82 -17.24 -30.64
N PHE A 185 -18.78 -16.72 -29.88
CA PHE A 185 -18.79 -16.75 -28.41
C PHE A 185 -18.29 -18.05 -27.75
N GLY A 186 -17.37 -17.88 -26.80
CA GLY A 186 -16.66 -18.93 -26.06
C GLY A 186 -15.42 -19.46 -26.77
N ALA A 187 -15.07 -18.94 -27.95
CA ALA A 187 -13.96 -19.38 -28.77
C ALA A 187 -13.32 -18.22 -29.54
N SER A 188 -12.21 -18.49 -30.23
CA SER A 188 -11.51 -17.49 -31.03
C SER A 188 -12.36 -16.97 -32.20
N ASN A 189 -12.30 -15.65 -32.43
CA ASN A 189 -13.02 -14.97 -33.51
C ASN A 189 -12.55 -15.35 -34.92
N ALA A 190 -11.39 -16.00 -35.05
CA ALA A 190 -10.76 -16.27 -36.33
C ALA A 190 -11.68 -16.99 -37.34
N SER A 191 -12.58 -17.86 -36.88
CA SER A 191 -13.54 -18.56 -37.76
C SER A 191 -14.74 -17.73 -38.20
N GLY A 192 -15.10 -16.67 -37.48
CA GLY A 192 -16.18 -15.74 -37.84
C GLY A 192 -15.72 -14.58 -38.74
N CYS A 193 -14.41 -14.29 -38.71
CA CYS A 193 -13.78 -13.22 -39.45
C CYS A 193 -13.66 -13.48 -40.96
N PRO A 194 -13.68 -12.42 -41.81
CA PRO A 194 -13.45 -12.56 -43.24
C PRO A 194 -12.01 -12.94 -43.54
N SER A 195 -11.79 -13.62 -44.68
CA SER A 195 -10.45 -14.01 -45.15
C SER A 195 -9.53 -12.83 -45.50
N SER A 196 -10.11 -11.64 -45.73
CA SER A 196 -9.40 -10.38 -45.93
C SER A 196 -9.95 -9.31 -44.99
N ILE A 197 -9.12 -8.87 -44.04
CA ILE A 197 -9.49 -7.85 -43.06
C ILE A 197 -9.38 -6.46 -43.71
N PRO A 198 -10.37 -5.56 -43.54
CA PRO A 198 -10.33 -4.20 -44.07
C PRO A 198 -9.05 -3.44 -43.67
N ALA A 199 -8.50 -2.63 -44.58
CA ALA A 199 -7.25 -1.90 -44.35
C ALA A 199 -7.31 -0.97 -43.12
N ALA A 200 -8.44 -0.29 -42.91
CA ALA A 200 -8.66 0.57 -41.76
C ALA A 200 -8.57 -0.18 -40.42
N SER A 201 -8.94 -1.46 -40.39
CA SER A 201 -8.88 -2.31 -39.19
C SER A 201 -7.43 -2.67 -38.79
N TRP A 202 -6.41 -2.25 -39.54
CA TRP A 202 -4.99 -2.40 -39.18
C TRP A 202 -4.36 -1.13 -38.59
N VAL A 203 -5.11 -0.03 -38.49
CA VAL A 203 -4.66 1.16 -37.77
C VAL A 203 -4.92 0.97 -36.28
N ARG A 204 -3.92 1.32 -35.47
CA ARG A 204 -3.97 1.24 -34.01
C ARG A 204 -3.47 2.54 -33.41
N ILE A 205 -3.96 2.85 -32.21
CA ILE A 205 -3.27 3.78 -31.32
C ILE A 205 -1.95 3.11 -30.96
N ASN A 206 -0.83 3.82 -31.12
CA ASN A 206 0.52 3.29 -30.95
C ASN A 206 1.23 3.92 -29.77
N GLU A 207 0.95 5.18 -29.46
CA GLU A 207 1.55 5.89 -28.34
C GLU A 207 0.60 7.00 -27.88
N VAL A 208 0.51 7.23 -26.58
CA VAL A 208 -0.25 8.35 -26.00
C VAL A 208 0.60 9.02 -24.94
N THR A 209 0.68 10.34 -25.00
CA THR A 209 1.23 11.14 -23.90
C THR A 209 0.13 12.03 -23.35
N SER A 210 -0.04 12.02 -22.03
CA SER A 210 -0.87 12.94 -21.24
C SER A 210 0.02 13.97 -20.51
N ASP A 211 1.23 14.22 -21.03
CA ASP A 211 2.17 15.21 -20.52
C ASP A 211 2.37 16.32 -21.55
N GLY A 212 2.01 17.55 -21.18
CA GLY A 212 2.08 18.71 -22.07
C GLY A 212 0.89 18.86 -23.02
N ALA A 213 1.05 18.45 -24.28
CA ALA A 213 0.11 18.78 -25.37
C ALA A 213 -0.92 17.67 -25.68
N ASP A 214 -0.97 16.62 -24.86
CA ASP A 214 -1.88 15.49 -24.98
C ASP A 214 -1.85 14.82 -26.36
N THR A 215 -0.71 14.22 -26.72
CA THR A 215 -0.47 13.72 -28.08
C THR A 215 -0.84 12.25 -28.23
N VAL A 216 -1.56 11.92 -29.30
CA VAL A 216 -1.92 10.55 -29.68
C VAL A 216 -1.22 10.22 -31.00
N GLU A 217 -0.48 9.12 -31.02
CA GLU A 217 0.09 8.55 -32.24
C GLU A 217 -0.71 7.34 -32.71
N LEU A 218 -0.91 7.26 -34.02
CA LEU A 218 -1.47 6.13 -34.72
C LEU A 218 -0.41 5.42 -35.56
N TYR A 219 -0.45 4.08 -35.59
CA TYR A 219 0.37 3.23 -36.44
C TYR A 219 -0.50 2.40 -37.39
N ASN A 220 -0.06 2.26 -38.64
CA ASN A 220 -0.71 1.39 -39.63
C ASN A 220 0.10 0.11 -39.85
N GLY A 221 -0.34 -1.00 -39.26
CA GLY A 221 0.28 -2.32 -39.43
C GLY A 221 -0.12 -3.05 -40.71
N GLY A 222 -0.97 -2.45 -41.55
CA GLY A 222 -1.47 -3.03 -42.78
C GLY A 222 -0.50 -2.90 -43.96
N THR A 223 -0.86 -3.51 -45.09
CA THR A 223 -0.03 -3.53 -46.31
C THR A 223 -0.31 -2.38 -47.29
N GLY A 224 -1.22 -1.46 -46.95
CA GLY A 224 -1.61 -0.33 -47.80
C GLY A 224 -1.83 0.94 -46.99
N ALA A 225 -1.79 2.10 -47.66
CA ALA A 225 -2.02 3.39 -47.02
C ALA A 225 -3.49 3.59 -46.60
N VAL A 226 -3.70 4.26 -45.46
CA VAL A 226 -5.04 4.55 -44.90
C VAL A 226 -5.21 6.06 -44.71
N SER A 227 -6.28 6.63 -45.25
CA SER A 227 -6.64 8.04 -45.03
C SER A 227 -7.38 8.21 -43.71
N ILE A 228 -6.96 9.17 -42.89
CA ILE A 228 -7.53 9.41 -41.54
C ILE A 228 -8.19 10.78 -41.39
N GLY A 229 -8.20 11.62 -42.44
CA GLY A 229 -8.67 13.01 -42.35
C GLY A 229 -10.15 13.17 -41.95
N SER A 230 -10.98 12.13 -42.11
CA SER A 230 -12.38 12.10 -41.67
C SER A 230 -12.61 11.33 -40.36
N TRP A 231 -11.54 10.80 -39.75
CA TRP A 231 -11.62 10.04 -38.51
C TRP A 231 -11.80 10.97 -37.32
N LYS A 232 -12.28 10.40 -36.23
CA LYS A 232 -12.59 11.12 -35.00
C LYS A 232 -11.96 10.40 -33.80
N TYR A 233 -11.93 11.06 -32.67
CA TYR A 233 -11.59 10.46 -31.40
C TYR A 233 -12.38 11.09 -30.25
N VAL A 234 -12.50 10.37 -29.14
CA VAL A 234 -13.16 10.81 -27.90
C VAL A 234 -12.46 10.13 -26.72
N ASP A 235 -12.63 10.68 -25.53
CA ASP A 235 -12.10 10.14 -24.27
C ASP A 235 -13.16 9.31 -23.49
N ASN A 236 -12.86 8.95 -22.24
CA ASN A 236 -13.79 8.20 -21.39
C ASN A 236 -14.88 9.08 -20.76
N ASP A 237 -14.77 10.40 -20.81
CA ASP A 237 -15.84 11.30 -20.39
C ASP A 237 -17.01 11.21 -21.38
N THR A 238 -18.06 10.52 -20.96
CA THR A 238 -19.26 10.30 -21.77
C THR A 238 -20.05 11.57 -22.09
N SER A 239 -19.73 12.71 -21.47
CA SER A 239 -20.30 14.02 -21.82
C SER A 239 -19.61 14.67 -23.03
N HIS A 240 -18.39 14.24 -23.37
CA HIS A 240 -17.68 14.73 -24.53
C HIS A 240 -18.22 14.17 -25.85
N SER A 241 -18.23 15.01 -26.88
CA SER A 241 -18.59 14.62 -28.24
C SER A 241 -17.34 14.32 -29.06
N PRO A 242 -17.37 13.34 -29.99
CA PRO A 242 -16.20 13.02 -30.82
C PRO A 242 -15.67 14.21 -31.63
N VAL A 243 -14.36 14.41 -31.57
CA VAL A 243 -13.63 15.48 -32.28
C VAL A 243 -12.91 14.90 -33.50
N SER A 244 -12.91 15.65 -34.61
CA SER A 244 -12.20 15.23 -35.83
C SER A 244 -10.69 15.27 -35.65
N VAL A 245 -9.98 14.23 -36.09
CA VAL A 245 -8.50 14.22 -36.13
C VAL A 245 -7.96 15.40 -36.95
N SER A 246 -8.66 15.80 -38.01
CA SER A 246 -8.25 16.94 -38.86
C SER A 246 -8.25 18.30 -38.14
N SER A 247 -9.00 18.45 -37.04
CA SER A 247 -8.98 19.68 -36.22
C SER A 247 -7.88 19.69 -35.16
N SER A 248 -7.13 18.60 -35.02
CA SER A 248 -6.21 18.33 -33.90
C SER A 248 -4.73 18.41 -34.31
N SER A 249 -4.40 19.25 -35.30
CA SER A 249 -3.04 19.45 -35.84
C SER A 249 -2.29 18.14 -36.18
N PRO A 250 -2.86 17.25 -37.01
CA PRO A 250 -2.22 15.97 -37.33
C PRO A 250 -0.95 16.16 -38.17
N SER A 251 0.06 15.31 -37.94
CA SER A 251 1.32 15.37 -38.68
C SER A 251 1.20 14.97 -40.16
N ALA A 252 0.18 14.18 -40.52
CA ALA A 252 -0.24 13.92 -41.90
C ALA A 252 -1.73 13.53 -41.98
N THR A 253 -2.30 13.52 -43.20
CA THR A 253 -3.72 13.16 -43.44
C THR A 253 -3.92 11.71 -43.89
N SER A 254 -2.84 10.96 -44.08
CA SER A 254 -2.84 9.54 -44.41
C SER A 254 -1.62 8.84 -43.81
N ILE A 255 -1.80 7.60 -43.38
CA ILE A 255 -0.75 6.76 -42.80
C ILE A 255 -0.32 5.71 -43.84
N PRO A 256 0.93 5.73 -44.35
CA PRO A 256 1.42 4.67 -45.24
C PRO A 256 1.51 3.32 -44.51
N ALA A 257 1.64 2.23 -45.24
CA ALA A 257 1.90 0.90 -44.66
C ALA A 257 3.17 0.95 -43.78
N GLY A 258 3.06 0.51 -42.52
CA GLY A 258 4.13 0.58 -41.53
C GLY A 258 4.50 1.99 -41.05
N GLY A 259 3.70 3.01 -41.36
CA GLY A 259 3.94 4.40 -40.96
C GLY A 259 3.19 4.84 -39.71
N TYR A 260 3.49 6.07 -39.27
CA TYR A 260 2.93 6.71 -38.08
C TYR A 260 2.31 8.07 -38.42
N VAL A 261 1.29 8.48 -37.66
CA VAL A 261 0.77 9.85 -37.63
C VAL A 261 0.43 10.22 -36.19
N ALA A 262 0.85 11.41 -35.75
CA ALA A 262 0.53 11.94 -34.42
C ALA A 262 -0.36 13.18 -34.52
N PHE A 263 -1.22 13.41 -33.52
CA PHE A 263 -2.07 14.58 -33.40
C PHE A 263 -2.25 14.97 -31.92
N ASN A 264 -2.48 16.25 -31.63
CA ASN A 264 -2.63 16.75 -30.27
C ASN A 264 -4.11 16.84 -29.91
N SER A 265 -4.51 16.19 -28.83
CA SER A 265 -5.87 16.17 -28.34
C SER A 265 -6.35 17.58 -27.96
N THR A 266 -7.53 17.96 -28.41
CA THR A 266 -8.22 19.19 -27.99
C THR A 266 -9.23 19.00 -26.86
N ILE A 267 -9.51 17.76 -26.45
CA ILE A 267 -10.48 17.44 -25.37
C ILE A 267 -9.80 17.26 -24.01
N GLY A 268 -8.46 17.36 -23.96
CA GLY A 268 -7.63 17.03 -22.80
C GLY A 268 -7.47 15.51 -22.68
N LEU A 269 -6.29 15.03 -22.29
CA LEU A 269 -6.05 13.64 -21.90
C LEU A 269 -5.36 13.64 -20.55
N GLY A 270 -6.02 13.11 -19.52
CA GLY A 270 -5.60 13.21 -18.12
C GLY A 270 -5.10 11.91 -17.50
N ASP A 271 -5.09 11.88 -16.18
CA ASP A 271 -4.88 10.66 -15.39
C ASP A 271 -6.17 9.82 -15.33
N ASN A 272 -6.07 8.48 -15.30
CA ASN A 272 -7.21 7.56 -15.33
C ASN A 272 -8.14 7.78 -16.53
N ASP A 273 -7.55 7.94 -17.70
CA ASP A 273 -8.26 8.36 -18.89
C ASP A 273 -8.20 7.29 -19.98
N SER A 274 -8.85 7.53 -21.10
CA SER A 274 -8.88 6.66 -22.26
C SER A 274 -8.91 7.48 -23.53
N VAL A 275 -8.48 6.88 -24.64
CA VAL A 275 -8.76 7.41 -25.97
C VAL A 275 -9.43 6.32 -26.81
N PHE A 276 -10.52 6.70 -27.47
CA PHE A 276 -11.27 5.88 -28.40
C PHE A 276 -11.15 6.50 -29.79
N LEU A 277 -10.53 5.77 -30.72
CA LEU A 277 -10.37 6.17 -32.11
C LEU A 277 -11.55 5.66 -32.93
N LEU A 278 -12.18 6.54 -33.70
CA LEU A 278 -13.38 6.26 -34.48
C LEU A 278 -13.17 6.56 -35.97
N ASP A 279 -13.79 5.78 -36.85
CA ASP A 279 -13.85 6.07 -38.28
C ASP A 279 -14.85 7.20 -38.61
N SER A 280 -15.01 7.53 -39.90
CA SER A 280 -15.94 8.58 -40.34
C SER A 280 -17.42 8.26 -40.13
N ASN A 281 -17.75 6.99 -39.94
CA ASN A 281 -19.10 6.50 -39.69
C ASN A 281 -19.38 6.36 -38.19
N GLY A 282 -18.39 6.63 -37.33
CA GLY A 282 -18.50 6.49 -35.87
C GLY A 282 -18.20 5.09 -35.35
N ASN A 283 -17.70 4.16 -36.17
CA ASN A 283 -17.30 2.85 -35.67
C ASN A 283 -15.95 2.94 -34.96
N THR A 284 -15.80 2.21 -33.87
CA THR A 284 -14.52 2.12 -33.16
C THR A 284 -13.47 1.41 -34.03
N ILE A 285 -12.29 2.02 -34.15
CA ILE A 285 -11.10 1.44 -34.78
C ILE A 285 -10.20 0.80 -33.71
N ASP A 286 -9.91 1.55 -32.65
CA ASP A 286 -9.07 1.11 -31.54
C ASP A 286 -9.37 1.92 -30.28
N SER A 287 -8.95 1.39 -29.13
CA SER A 287 -9.13 2.03 -27.84
C SER A 287 -7.95 1.69 -26.92
N MET A 288 -7.63 2.60 -26.02
CA MET A 288 -6.79 2.31 -24.86
C MET A 288 -7.24 3.09 -23.64
N THR A 289 -6.96 2.52 -22.48
CA THR A 289 -7.25 3.08 -21.16
C THR A 289 -5.98 2.97 -20.33
N TRP A 290 -5.63 4.02 -19.59
CA TRP A 290 -4.50 4.04 -18.69
C TRP A 290 -4.92 4.52 -17.31
N ALA A 291 -4.16 4.12 -16.29
CA ALA A 291 -4.35 4.59 -14.92
C ALA A 291 -3.61 5.92 -14.69
N THR A 292 -3.73 6.51 -13.51
CA THR A 292 -2.95 7.70 -13.09
C THR A 292 -1.47 7.56 -13.46
N GLY A 293 -0.92 8.56 -14.15
CA GLY A 293 0.49 8.58 -14.58
C GLY A 293 0.83 7.62 -15.73
N GLY A 294 -0.12 6.78 -16.19
CA GLY A 294 0.14 5.73 -17.16
C GLY A 294 0.61 6.23 -18.53
N ALA A 295 0.24 7.45 -18.91
CA ALA A 295 0.68 8.14 -20.13
C ALA A 295 1.62 9.32 -19.84
N LYS A 296 2.34 9.31 -18.71
CA LYS A 296 3.31 10.34 -18.33
C LYS A 296 4.72 9.75 -18.11
N PRO A 297 5.74 10.14 -18.89
CA PRO A 297 5.67 11.06 -20.02
C PRO A 297 5.01 10.44 -21.27
N SER A 298 4.92 9.12 -21.41
CA SER A 298 4.23 8.46 -22.53
C SER A 298 3.77 7.04 -22.17
N ASP A 299 2.73 6.54 -22.82
CA ASP A 299 2.31 5.13 -22.84
C ASP A 299 2.49 4.57 -24.25
N GLU A 300 3.42 3.64 -24.42
CA GLU A 300 3.89 3.14 -25.71
C GLU A 300 3.42 1.70 -25.96
N ARG A 301 2.85 1.42 -27.14
CA ARG A 301 2.57 0.07 -27.59
C ARG A 301 3.86 -0.68 -27.95
N CYS A 302 4.29 -1.63 -27.12
CA CYS A 302 5.52 -2.39 -27.25
C CYS A 302 5.40 -3.54 -28.25
N GLY A 303 5.71 -3.22 -29.50
CA GLY A 303 5.39 -4.00 -30.69
C GLY A 303 4.34 -3.26 -31.49
N ASN A 304 4.77 -2.44 -32.45
CA ASN A 304 3.86 -1.50 -33.12
C ASN A 304 2.64 -2.21 -33.72
N GLY A 305 1.45 -1.69 -33.39
CA GLY A 305 0.16 -2.22 -33.86
C GLY A 305 -0.27 -3.59 -33.34
N ALA A 306 0.52 -4.29 -32.53
CA ALA A 306 0.20 -5.65 -32.06
C ALA A 306 0.57 -5.93 -30.59
N GLY A 307 1.38 -5.05 -29.99
CA GLY A 307 1.90 -5.16 -28.63
C GLY A 307 1.03 -4.53 -27.55
N TRP A 308 1.48 -4.67 -26.31
CA TRP A 308 0.88 -4.07 -25.11
C TRP A 308 1.35 -2.64 -24.91
N PHE A 309 0.48 -1.80 -24.38
CA PHE A 309 0.89 -0.48 -23.90
C PHE A 309 1.75 -0.62 -22.64
N GLN A 310 2.83 0.14 -22.58
CA GLN A 310 3.73 0.26 -21.44
C GLN A 310 4.09 1.73 -21.24
N THR A 311 3.97 2.20 -20.00
CA THR A 311 4.47 3.51 -19.62
C THR A 311 5.98 3.58 -19.90
N SER A 312 6.35 4.57 -20.69
CA SER A 312 7.71 4.84 -21.15
C SER A 312 8.19 6.14 -20.54
N THR A 313 9.47 6.20 -20.19
CA THR A 313 10.09 7.42 -19.65
C THR A 313 10.48 8.41 -20.73
N THR A 314 10.28 8.08 -22.01
CA THR A 314 10.59 8.96 -23.12
C THR A 314 9.61 8.70 -24.25
N ALA A 315 8.85 9.71 -24.66
CA ALA A 315 7.97 9.61 -25.81
C ALA A 315 8.77 9.35 -27.11
N THR A 316 8.24 8.50 -27.99
CA THR A 316 8.86 8.07 -29.26
C THR A 316 8.09 8.44 -30.52
N LEU A 317 7.21 9.43 -30.39
CA LEU A 317 6.37 9.96 -31.46
C LEU A 317 7.13 10.16 -32.79
N GLY A 318 6.56 9.61 -33.86
CA GLY A 318 7.06 9.60 -35.22
C GLY A 318 8.01 8.44 -35.54
N SER A 319 8.26 7.53 -34.60
CA SER A 319 9.23 6.46 -34.75
C SER A 319 8.75 5.16 -34.09
N ALA A 320 9.55 4.08 -34.20
CA ALA A 320 9.19 2.84 -33.53
C ALA A 320 9.35 3.01 -32.01
N ASN A 321 8.34 2.54 -31.27
CA ASN A 321 8.33 2.59 -29.82
C ASN A 321 9.57 1.91 -29.23
N SER A 322 10.21 2.63 -28.32
CA SER A 322 11.45 2.19 -27.69
C SER A 322 11.18 1.36 -26.44
N CYS A 323 10.03 1.60 -25.81
CA CYS A 323 9.67 1.15 -24.48
C CYS A 323 10.81 1.40 -23.48
N ALA A 324 11.58 2.48 -23.71
CA ALA A 324 12.79 2.80 -22.99
C ALA A 324 12.47 3.63 -21.74
N GLY A 325 12.79 3.06 -20.58
CA GLY A 325 12.41 3.65 -19.30
C GLY A 325 12.09 2.65 -18.21
N GLY A 326 11.79 1.41 -18.59
CA GLY A 326 11.97 0.24 -17.73
C GLY A 326 13.39 -0.33 -17.89
N GLY A 327 14.44 0.46 -17.65
CA GLY A 327 15.84 0.00 -17.86
C GLY A 327 16.47 -0.53 -16.56
N GLY A 328 17.20 -1.65 -16.50
CA GLY A 328 17.72 -2.60 -17.50
C GLY A 328 18.92 -3.37 -16.87
N GLY A 329 19.43 -4.51 -17.34
CA GLY A 329 19.11 -5.34 -18.50
C GLY A 329 20.10 -6.54 -18.61
N GLY A 330 19.75 -7.54 -19.43
CA GLY A 330 20.65 -8.61 -19.84
C GLY A 330 19.98 -9.93 -20.23
N GLY A 331 19.37 -10.00 -21.43
CA GLY A 331 19.08 -11.26 -22.13
C GLY A 331 18.01 -12.16 -21.49
N GLY A 332 16.75 -11.95 -21.88
CA GLY A 332 15.59 -12.74 -21.44
C GLY A 332 14.50 -11.80 -20.94
N GLY A 333 13.26 -11.98 -21.38
CA GLY A 333 12.13 -11.18 -20.89
C GLY A 333 12.08 -11.19 -19.37
N GLY A 334 12.23 -10.01 -18.75
CA GLY A 334 12.10 -9.81 -17.31
C GLY A 334 11.00 -8.79 -17.06
N GLN A 335 10.05 -9.16 -16.20
CA GLN A 335 8.90 -8.35 -15.82
C GLN A 335 9.37 -7.12 -15.02
N THR A 336 8.74 -5.95 -15.19
CA THR A 336 8.84 -4.84 -14.23
C THR A 336 7.75 -5.03 -13.16
N GLY A 337 8.08 -4.73 -11.91
CA GLY A 337 7.16 -4.84 -10.78
C GLY A 337 6.04 -3.79 -10.83
N GLN A 338 4.92 -4.09 -10.18
CA GLN A 338 3.73 -3.23 -10.09
C GLN A 338 3.44 -2.87 -8.63
N LEU A 339 3.04 -1.61 -8.38
CA LEU A 339 2.42 -1.22 -7.13
C LEU A 339 0.91 -1.47 -7.26
N LEU A 340 0.42 -2.47 -6.53
CA LEU A 340 -0.93 -3.00 -6.61
C LEU A 340 -1.81 -2.43 -5.49
N GLY A 341 -3.10 -2.25 -5.79
CA GLY A 341 -4.08 -1.83 -4.79
C GLY A 341 -4.03 -0.34 -4.45
N GLY A 342 -4.41 -0.02 -3.22
CA GLY A 342 -4.57 1.35 -2.74
C GLY A 342 -5.87 2.00 -3.18
N GLY A 343 -5.86 3.33 -3.19
CA GLY A 343 -6.98 4.18 -3.53
C GLY A 343 -7.97 4.37 -2.38
N GLY A 344 -8.85 5.34 -2.57
CA GLY A 344 -9.82 5.77 -1.57
C GLY A 344 -9.76 7.27 -1.37
N SER A 345 -10.56 7.79 -0.45
CA SER A 345 -10.59 9.21 -0.12
C SER A 345 -10.03 9.41 1.27
N LEU A 346 -9.19 10.43 1.44
CA LEU A 346 -8.73 10.85 2.76
C LEU A 346 -9.94 11.18 3.65
N THR A 347 -9.95 10.63 4.85
CA THR A 347 -10.95 10.97 5.87
C THR A 347 -10.54 12.23 6.61
N SER A 348 -11.50 12.90 7.26
CA SER A 348 -11.17 14.03 8.15
C SER A 348 -10.18 13.57 9.21
N GLY A 349 -9.12 14.37 9.42
CA GLY A 349 -8.05 14.02 10.33
C GLY A 349 -7.18 12.89 9.78
N CYS A 350 -6.86 12.92 8.48
CA CYS A 350 -5.83 12.12 7.83
C CYS A 350 -5.02 13.06 6.94
N THR A 351 -3.75 13.25 7.27
CA THR A 351 -2.95 14.35 6.72
C THR A 351 -1.59 13.86 6.25
N PRO A 352 -1.50 13.35 5.01
CA PRO A 352 -0.23 12.94 4.41
C PRO A 352 0.81 14.06 4.42
N GLU A 353 2.07 13.68 4.62
CA GLU A 353 3.23 14.56 4.71
C GLU A 353 4.27 14.16 3.67
N ALA A 354 4.72 15.10 2.85
CA ALA A 354 5.73 14.82 1.83
C ALA A 354 7.08 14.43 2.47
N PRO A 355 7.82 13.50 1.85
CA PRO A 355 9.15 13.14 2.33
C PRO A 355 10.09 14.35 2.38
N SER A 356 10.98 14.35 3.36
CA SER A 356 11.97 15.42 3.54
C SER A 356 13.41 14.98 3.32
N GLY A 357 13.69 13.67 3.36
CA GLY A 357 15.02 13.10 3.10
C GLY A 357 15.35 13.00 1.61
N THR A 358 16.63 13.21 1.27
CA THR A 358 17.13 13.18 -0.13
C THR A 358 18.43 12.38 -0.28
N GLY A 359 18.68 11.46 0.66
CA GLY A 359 19.90 10.67 0.68
C GLY A 359 20.01 9.72 -0.50
N SER A 360 21.22 9.59 -1.04
CA SER A 360 21.49 8.62 -2.10
C SER A 360 21.74 7.23 -1.53
N THR A 361 21.25 6.21 -2.23
CA THR A 361 21.56 4.79 -1.92
C THR A 361 23.07 4.55 -1.83
N PRO A 362 23.58 3.95 -0.74
CA PRO A 362 25.00 3.64 -0.58
C PRO A 362 25.55 2.75 -1.71
N ALA A 363 26.81 2.98 -2.10
CA ALA A 363 27.48 2.18 -3.12
C ALA A 363 27.59 0.70 -2.69
N GLY A 364 27.33 -0.22 -3.63
CA GLY A 364 27.38 -1.66 -3.36
C GLY A 364 26.07 -2.26 -2.83
N THR A 365 25.02 -1.44 -2.66
CA THR A 365 23.67 -1.91 -2.36
C THR A 365 23.12 -2.76 -3.52
N LEU A 366 22.50 -3.88 -3.20
CA LEU A 366 21.88 -4.80 -4.15
C LEU A 366 20.40 -4.48 -4.34
N ALA A 367 19.84 -4.84 -5.50
CA ALA A 367 18.40 -4.77 -5.72
C ALA A 367 17.65 -5.72 -4.77
N TRP A 368 16.41 -5.37 -4.43
CA TRP A 368 15.55 -6.20 -3.59
C TRP A 368 15.50 -7.66 -4.08
N PRO A 369 15.76 -8.66 -3.21
CA PRO A 369 15.90 -10.04 -3.64
C PRO A 369 14.57 -10.79 -3.78
N GLY A 370 13.46 -10.15 -3.42
CA GLY A 370 12.12 -10.73 -3.52
C GLY A 370 11.42 -10.43 -4.84
N GLY A 371 10.11 -10.68 -4.87
CA GLY A 371 9.25 -10.35 -5.99
C GLY A 371 9.23 -8.85 -6.28
N LEU A 372 8.98 -8.53 -7.54
CA LEU A 372 9.05 -7.15 -8.05
C LEU A 372 7.77 -6.36 -7.73
N ASP A 373 6.63 -7.05 -7.60
CA ASP A 373 5.35 -6.44 -7.25
C ASP A 373 5.25 -6.16 -5.76
N VAL A 374 4.65 -5.01 -5.44
CA VAL A 374 4.33 -4.57 -4.07
C VAL A 374 2.85 -4.25 -4.02
N THR A 375 2.18 -4.55 -2.93
CA THR A 375 0.77 -4.26 -2.70
C THR A 375 0.63 -3.23 -1.60
N ILE A 376 -0.15 -2.18 -1.83
CA ILE A 376 -0.65 -1.29 -0.79
C ILE A 376 -1.60 -2.11 0.09
N ALA A 377 -1.18 -2.37 1.31
CA ALA A 377 -1.68 -3.45 2.16
C ALA A 377 -2.48 -2.96 3.37
N ASP A 378 -3.01 -1.75 3.33
CA ASP A 378 -3.95 -1.22 4.33
C ASP A 378 -5.13 -0.50 3.65
N ASN A 379 -6.06 -0.01 4.46
CA ASN A 379 -7.07 0.92 3.99
C ASN A 379 -6.53 2.34 4.07
N VAL A 380 -6.97 3.21 3.15
CA VAL A 380 -6.62 4.63 3.21
C VAL A 380 -7.01 5.17 4.59
N CYS A 381 -6.09 5.85 5.26
CA CYS A 381 -6.27 6.41 6.60
C CYS A 381 -6.65 5.37 7.67
N ALA A 382 -6.14 4.15 7.58
CA ALA A 382 -6.50 3.06 8.50
C ALA A 382 -6.13 3.32 9.97
N PHE A 383 -5.15 4.17 10.24
CA PHE A 383 -4.53 4.34 11.56
C PHE A 383 -4.76 5.72 12.17
N THR A 384 -5.92 6.30 11.92
CA THR A 384 -6.33 7.57 12.55
C THR A 384 -6.52 7.43 14.07
N THR A 385 -5.91 8.35 14.83
CA THR A 385 -5.94 8.39 16.29
C THR A 385 -6.28 9.80 16.80
N SER A 386 -6.52 9.93 18.10
CA SER A 386 -6.94 11.19 18.73
C SER A 386 -5.79 12.11 19.20
N THR A 387 -4.54 11.65 19.13
CA THR A 387 -3.34 12.45 19.45
C THR A 387 -2.33 12.38 18.31
N GLY A 388 -1.50 13.42 18.20
CA GLY A 388 -0.63 13.67 17.05
C GLY A 388 -1.31 14.50 15.96
N PRO A 389 -0.65 14.82 14.83
CA PRO A 389 -1.39 15.27 13.67
C PRO A 389 -2.37 14.15 13.28
N GLU A 390 -3.64 14.49 13.25
CA GLU A 390 -4.73 13.52 13.07
C GLU A 390 -4.48 12.70 11.78
N GLY A 391 -4.39 11.38 11.94
CA GLY A 391 -4.33 10.37 10.86
C GLY A 391 -3.07 10.34 10.02
N ARG A 392 -1.95 10.29 10.72
CA ARG A 392 -0.60 10.13 10.20
C ARG A 392 -0.04 8.75 10.58
N ASP A 393 0.63 8.09 9.66
CA ASP A 393 2.00 7.60 9.85
C ASP A 393 2.23 6.42 10.82
N LEU A 394 2.81 5.32 10.32
CA LEU A 394 3.26 4.16 11.10
C LEU A 394 4.79 4.08 11.04
N SER A 395 5.43 3.94 12.19
CA SER A 395 6.87 3.72 12.33
C SER A 395 7.14 2.22 12.43
N GLY A 396 7.68 1.69 13.53
CA GLY A 396 8.15 0.31 13.65
C GLY A 396 7.10 -0.80 13.45
N LEU A 397 7.54 -1.92 12.86
CA LEU A 397 6.73 -3.11 12.57
C LEU A 397 7.36 -4.39 13.14
N ALA A 398 6.57 -5.29 13.71
CA ALA A 398 7.04 -6.64 14.04
C ALA A 398 5.97 -7.71 13.86
N PHE A 399 6.31 -8.79 13.18
CA PHE A 399 5.49 -10.00 13.19
C PHE A 399 5.50 -10.65 14.57
N GLU A 400 4.34 -11.13 15.01
CA GLU A 400 4.24 -11.99 16.19
C GLU A 400 4.90 -13.34 15.92
N PRO A 401 6.03 -13.69 16.56
CA PRO A 401 6.79 -14.89 16.22
C PRO A 401 5.99 -16.20 16.38
N ALA A 402 5.07 -16.24 17.36
CA ALA A 402 4.23 -17.41 17.61
C ALA A 402 2.97 -17.47 16.72
N ASN A 403 2.61 -16.36 16.07
CA ASN A 403 1.43 -16.24 15.22
C ASN A 403 1.70 -15.27 14.06
N PRO A 404 2.29 -15.76 12.95
CA PRO A 404 2.68 -14.91 11.82
C PRO A 404 1.50 -14.30 11.03
N SER A 405 0.26 -14.57 11.44
CA SER A 405 -0.94 -13.86 10.95
C SER A 405 -1.25 -12.57 11.73
N VAL A 406 -0.40 -12.21 12.70
CA VAL A 406 -0.47 -10.99 13.47
C VAL A 406 0.77 -10.15 13.20
N LEU A 407 0.55 -8.89 12.88
CA LEU A 407 1.58 -7.85 12.75
C LEU A 407 1.31 -6.80 13.82
N TRP A 408 2.33 -6.44 14.58
CA TRP A 408 2.30 -5.31 15.50
C TRP A 408 2.88 -4.09 14.81
N ALA A 409 2.27 -2.93 15.05
CA ALA A 409 2.74 -1.66 14.53
C ALA A 409 2.78 -0.62 15.64
N ALA A 410 3.92 0.04 15.76
CA ALA A 410 4.03 1.30 16.47
C ALA A 410 3.61 2.41 15.52
N LYS A 411 2.83 3.34 16.05
CA LYS A 411 2.44 4.54 15.36
C LYS A 411 3.15 5.68 16.05
N ASN A 412 3.86 6.50 15.28
CA ASN A 412 4.44 7.74 15.77
C ASN A 412 3.43 8.50 16.64
N LYS A 413 3.89 9.04 17.76
CA LYS A 413 3.09 9.73 18.79
C LYS A 413 2.11 8.84 19.54
N ASP A 414 2.66 7.91 20.30
CA ASP A 414 2.03 7.26 21.46
C ASP A 414 0.92 6.24 21.20
N TRP A 415 0.93 5.52 20.08
CA TRP A 415 -0.04 4.43 19.84
C TRP A 415 0.56 3.11 19.39
N LEU A 416 -0.13 2.03 19.78
CA LEU A 416 0.12 0.68 19.31
C LEU A 416 -1.11 0.11 18.60
N PHE A 417 -0.84 -0.63 17.53
CA PHE A 417 -1.84 -1.41 16.81
C PHE A 417 -1.44 -2.88 16.78
N LYS A 418 -2.43 -3.73 17.04
CA LYS A 418 -2.40 -5.14 16.65
C LYS A 418 -3.14 -5.28 15.33
N LEU A 419 -2.49 -5.81 14.32
CA LEU A 419 -3.03 -5.94 12.97
C LEU A 419 -3.26 -7.41 12.61
N VAL A 420 -4.32 -7.65 11.86
CA VAL A 420 -4.67 -8.96 11.29
C VAL A 420 -4.98 -8.82 9.81
N LYS A 421 -4.79 -9.90 9.05
CA LYS A 421 -5.13 -9.92 7.62
C LYS A 421 -6.63 -10.07 7.38
N SER A 422 -7.16 -9.20 6.52
CA SER A 422 -8.50 -9.29 5.96
C SER A 422 -8.48 -8.80 4.51
N ASN A 423 -8.95 -9.62 3.57
CA ASN A 423 -8.98 -9.32 2.13
C ASN A 423 -7.63 -8.82 1.56
N GLY A 424 -6.52 -9.44 2.01
CA GLY A 424 -5.18 -9.07 1.56
C GLY A 424 -4.60 -7.80 2.20
N LYS A 425 -5.32 -7.17 3.13
CA LYS A 425 -4.88 -5.98 3.86
C LYS A 425 -4.66 -6.28 5.34
N TRP A 426 -3.71 -5.58 5.94
CA TRP A 426 -3.52 -5.43 7.38
C TRP A 426 -4.51 -4.40 7.92
N ILE A 427 -5.36 -4.83 8.84
CA ILE A 427 -6.36 -3.98 9.49
C ILE A 427 -6.26 -4.13 11.01
N PRO A 428 -6.66 -3.11 11.80
CA PRO A 428 -6.72 -3.24 13.25
C PRO A 428 -7.56 -4.44 13.69
N ASP A 429 -7.00 -5.26 14.59
CA ASP A 429 -7.69 -6.37 15.22
C ASP A 429 -8.73 -5.83 16.20
N ALA A 430 -9.99 -5.78 15.77
CA ALA A 430 -11.11 -5.30 16.57
C ALA A 430 -11.31 -6.09 17.88
N SER A 431 -10.78 -7.32 18.00
CA SER A 431 -10.82 -8.08 19.25
C SER A 431 -9.81 -7.58 20.29
N TRP A 432 -8.77 -6.87 19.85
CA TRP A 432 -7.76 -6.25 20.70
C TRP A 432 -8.02 -4.74 20.87
N SER A 433 -8.14 -4.02 19.75
CA SER A 433 -8.66 -2.65 19.66
C SER A 433 -8.90 -2.27 18.21
N ALA A 434 -10.11 -1.79 17.89
CA ALA A 434 -10.45 -1.30 16.55
C ALA A 434 -9.78 0.04 16.19
N THR A 435 -9.30 0.79 17.19
CA THR A 435 -8.72 2.14 17.04
C THR A 435 -7.30 2.23 17.60
N GLY A 436 -6.65 1.08 17.85
CA GLY A 436 -5.36 1.04 18.54
C GLY A 436 -5.49 1.32 20.05
N LYS A 437 -4.35 1.27 20.75
CA LYS A 437 -4.26 1.64 22.17
C LYS A 437 -3.19 2.69 22.35
N GLN A 438 -3.49 3.71 23.13
CA GLN A 438 -2.52 4.74 23.47
C GLN A 438 -1.50 4.19 24.47
N ILE A 439 -0.24 4.53 24.34
CA ILE A 439 0.82 4.17 25.29
C ILE A 439 1.27 5.41 26.07
N ARG A 440 1.77 5.21 27.28
CA ARG A 440 2.27 6.27 28.17
C ARG A 440 3.63 5.88 28.70
N PHE A 441 4.40 6.83 29.22
CA PHE A 441 5.58 6.49 30.00
C PHE A 441 5.20 5.85 31.35
N ALA A 442 6.20 5.28 32.03
CA ALA A 442 6.08 4.82 33.40
C ALA A 442 5.52 5.93 34.29
N GLY A 443 4.52 5.58 35.11
CA GLY A 443 3.74 6.54 35.91
C GLY A 443 2.44 7.02 35.24
N GLY A 444 2.21 6.68 33.96
CA GLY A 444 0.93 6.88 33.27
C GLY A 444 0.73 8.28 32.68
N SER A 445 1.79 9.08 32.57
CA SER A 445 1.78 10.44 32.01
C SER A 445 2.76 10.58 30.84
N GLY A 446 2.65 11.69 30.10
CA GLY A 446 3.48 11.99 28.94
C GLY A 446 3.01 11.24 27.68
N GLU A 447 3.58 11.59 26.54
CA GLU A 447 3.21 11.05 25.22
C GLU A 447 4.49 10.57 24.54
N PRO A 448 4.84 9.28 24.64
CA PRO A 448 5.98 8.73 23.92
C PRO A 448 5.95 9.10 22.44
N ASP A 449 7.03 9.68 21.94
CA ASP A 449 7.29 9.68 20.51
C ASP A 449 7.82 8.32 20.13
N SER A 450 6.92 7.45 19.70
CA SER A 450 7.14 6.01 19.66
C SER A 450 7.41 5.54 18.26
N GLU A 451 8.60 4.98 18.07
CA GLU A 451 9.13 4.66 16.75
C GLU A 451 9.25 3.14 16.58
N GLY A 452 10.38 2.56 16.97
CA GLY A 452 10.70 1.15 16.79
C GLY A 452 9.91 0.21 17.69
N LEU A 453 9.66 -1.01 17.20
CA LEU A 453 8.92 -2.04 17.92
C LEU A 453 9.51 -3.44 17.71
N THR A 454 9.56 -4.24 18.77
CA THR A 454 9.87 -5.68 18.68
C THR A 454 9.09 -6.53 19.67
N ILE A 455 9.08 -7.84 19.45
CA ILE A 455 8.47 -8.83 20.35
C ILE A 455 9.58 -9.61 21.05
N GLY A 456 9.62 -9.51 22.38
CA GLY A 456 10.60 -10.25 23.19
C GLY A 456 10.24 -11.73 23.31
N ALA A 457 11.17 -12.55 23.84
CA ALA A 457 10.93 -13.99 24.03
C ALA A 457 9.79 -14.34 25.02
N ASN A 458 9.39 -13.38 25.86
CA ASN A 458 8.23 -13.49 26.74
C ASN A 458 6.90 -13.22 26.02
N GLY A 459 6.92 -12.84 24.74
CA GLY A 459 5.75 -12.43 23.96
C GLY A 459 5.27 -11.01 24.27
N HIS A 460 6.03 -10.23 25.05
CA HIS A 460 5.71 -8.82 25.31
C HIS A 460 6.22 -7.92 24.18
N ILE A 461 5.61 -6.74 24.09
CA ILE A 461 5.93 -5.73 23.09
C ILE A 461 6.94 -4.77 23.71
N TYR A 462 8.03 -4.50 23.00
CA TYR A 462 9.04 -3.52 23.39
C TYR A 462 9.05 -2.40 22.37
N VAL A 463 8.94 -1.15 22.83
CA VAL A 463 8.79 0.03 21.99
C VAL A 463 9.84 1.06 22.38
N THR A 464 10.49 1.69 21.41
CA THR A 464 11.38 2.82 21.70
C THR A 464 10.62 4.12 21.80
N SER A 465 11.22 5.08 22.48
CA SER A 465 10.84 6.46 22.33
C SER A 465 12.06 7.35 22.40
N GLU A 466 12.11 8.36 21.54
CA GLU A 466 13.20 9.34 21.51
C GLU A 466 12.91 10.59 22.34
N ARG A 467 11.64 10.94 22.58
CA ARG A 467 11.24 12.08 23.42
C ARG A 467 9.82 11.95 23.96
N ASP A 468 9.47 12.86 24.87
CA ASP A 468 8.08 13.09 25.27
C ASP A 468 7.47 14.18 24.38
N ASN A 469 6.44 13.85 23.60
CA ASN A 469 5.73 14.81 22.74
C ASN A 469 5.12 15.98 23.53
N THR A 470 4.84 15.81 24.82
CA THR A 470 4.38 16.91 25.70
C THR A 470 5.51 17.85 26.13
N ASN A 471 6.77 17.49 25.87
CA ASN A 471 7.98 18.27 26.13
C ASN A 471 9.04 18.00 25.06
N ASN A 472 8.73 18.37 23.82
CA ASN A 472 9.45 17.89 22.63
C ASN A 472 10.85 18.49 22.38
N THR A 473 11.38 19.31 23.30
CA THR A 473 12.75 19.86 23.22
C THR A 473 13.73 19.13 24.14
N VAL A 474 13.27 18.08 24.82
CA VAL A 474 14.07 17.29 25.75
C VAL A 474 14.03 15.83 25.30
N PRO A 475 15.19 15.22 24.99
CA PRO A 475 15.23 13.81 24.60
C PRO A 475 14.82 12.92 25.78
N LYS A 476 14.34 11.74 25.45
CA LYS A 476 13.89 10.70 26.37
C LYS A 476 14.08 9.32 25.75
N ASP A 477 15.31 9.04 25.32
CA ASP A 477 15.74 7.77 24.73
C ASP A 477 15.47 6.60 25.66
N THR A 478 14.37 5.91 25.41
CA THR A 478 13.86 4.86 26.31
C THR A 478 13.42 3.63 25.52
N ILE A 479 13.46 2.48 26.19
CA ILE A 479 12.75 1.27 25.75
C ILE A 479 11.68 0.97 26.81
N MET A 480 10.46 0.68 26.36
CA MET A 480 9.30 0.40 27.20
C MET A 480 8.73 -0.98 26.89
N GLU A 481 8.46 -1.78 27.92
CA GLU A 481 7.85 -3.10 27.81
C GLU A 481 6.34 -3.06 28.12
N PHE A 482 5.51 -3.59 27.23
CA PHE A 482 4.06 -3.65 27.36
C PHE A 482 3.52 -5.09 27.30
N ASP A 483 2.57 -5.40 28.17
CA ASP A 483 1.81 -6.66 28.13
C ASP A 483 0.74 -6.59 27.02
N PRO A 484 0.80 -7.41 25.97
CA PRO A 484 -0.21 -7.41 24.90
C PRO A 484 -1.60 -7.82 25.40
N ALA A 485 -1.70 -8.52 26.53
CA ALA A 485 -2.96 -8.93 27.16
C ALA A 485 -3.59 -7.85 28.04
N ALA A 486 -2.91 -6.72 28.28
CA ALA A 486 -3.43 -5.63 29.09
C ALA A 486 -4.74 -5.08 28.51
N THR A 487 -5.76 -5.00 29.37
CA THR A 487 -7.09 -4.48 29.02
C THR A 487 -7.14 -2.95 29.09
N GLY A 488 -8.06 -2.32 28.37
CA GLY A 488 -8.23 -0.87 28.34
C GLY A 488 -7.71 -0.24 27.05
N SER A 489 -8.00 1.05 26.87
CA SER A 489 -7.61 1.85 25.69
C SER A 489 -6.26 2.55 25.85
N THR A 490 -5.69 2.54 27.05
CA THR A 490 -4.40 3.14 27.37
C THR A 490 -3.54 2.11 28.09
N LEU A 491 -2.28 1.98 27.67
CA LEU A 491 -1.30 1.08 28.25
C LEU A 491 -0.21 1.89 28.98
N THR A 492 0.23 1.36 30.10
CA THR A 492 1.42 1.85 30.84
C THR A 492 2.43 0.72 30.85
N PRO A 493 3.73 1.00 30.64
CA PRO A 493 4.73 -0.04 30.56
C PRO A 493 4.87 -0.77 31.89
N ILE A 494 5.16 -2.07 31.80
CA ILE A 494 5.55 -2.91 32.93
C ILE A 494 6.93 -2.46 33.44
N HIS A 495 7.83 -2.20 32.50
CA HIS A 495 9.18 -1.69 32.74
C HIS A 495 9.52 -0.62 31.71
N GLN A 496 10.31 0.36 32.13
CA GLN A 496 10.88 1.39 31.27
C GLN A 496 12.36 1.53 31.62
N TRP A 497 13.22 1.47 30.61
CA TRP A 497 14.65 1.71 30.73
C TRP A 497 14.98 3.03 30.03
N ASP A 498 15.69 3.91 30.72
CA ASP A 498 16.01 5.27 30.27
C ASP A 498 17.52 5.40 30.01
N MET A 499 17.87 5.49 28.72
CA MET A 499 19.23 5.58 28.22
C MET A 499 19.61 7.03 27.88
N THR A 500 18.73 8.01 28.03
CA THR A 500 18.91 9.42 27.62
C THR A 500 20.26 10.01 28.04
N SER A 501 20.74 9.68 29.24
CA SER A 501 22.03 10.17 29.76
C SER A 501 23.25 9.73 28.94
N GLN A 502 23.12 8.72 28.09
CA GLN A 502 24.17 8.24 27.18
C GLN A 502 24.29 9.08 25.91
N PHE A 503 23.30 9.94 25.62
CA PHE A 503 23.19 10.74 24.41
C PHE A 503 23.13 12.24 24.70
N PRO A 504 24.11 12.82 25.43
CA PRO A 504 24.08 14.24 25.78
C PRO A 504 24.09 15.18 24.56
N GLN A 505 24.51 14.69 23.39
CA GLN A 505 24.49 15.45 22.14
C GLN A 505 23.07 15.78 21.66
N LEU A 506 22.05 15.00 22.04
CA LEU A 506 20.65 15.22 21.67
C LEU A 506 19.96 16.26 22.58
N ASN A 507 20.53 16.52 23.75
CA ASN A 507 19.95 17.41 24.75
C ASN A 507 20.47 18.85 24.61
N THR A 508 20.14 19.48 23.48
CA THR A 508 20.54 20.86 23.16
C THR A 508 19.46 21.90 23.51
N GLY A 509 18.25 21.43 23.83
CA GLY A 509 17.04 22.26 23.91
C GLY A 509 16.39 22.54 22.55
N SER A 510 16.92 21.97 21.46
CA SER A 510 16.28 21.96 20.14
C SER A 510 15.30 20.80 20.05
N LYS A 511 14.12 21.06 19.46
CA LYS A 511 13.18 19.97 19.13
C LYS A 511 13.71 19.04 18.05
N ASP A 512 14.54 19.58 17.14
CA ASP A 512 15.06 18.81 16.01
C ASP A 512 16.18 17.87 16.50
N ASP A 513 17.01 18.29 17.46
CA ASP A 513 18.05 17.41 18.02
C ASP A 513 17.47 16.36 18.99
N ALA A 514 16.35 16.67 19.66
CA ALA A 514 15.59 15.72 20.48
C ALA A 514 14.74 14.76 19.62
N ASN A 515 14.71 14.96 18.30
CA ASN A 515 14.10 14.09 17.28
C ASN A 515 15.16 13.31 16.52
N LEU A 516 16.27 12.94 17.15
CA LEU A 516 17.32 12.16 16.49
C LEU A 516 17.75 10.98 17.38
N GLY A 517 16.81 10.46 18.16
CA GLY A 517 17.03 9.46 19.19
C GLY A 517 16.85 8.03 18.70
N PHE A 518 16.25 7.18 19.55
CA PHE A 518 15.98 5.79 19.21
C PHE A 518 14.76 5.60 18.29
N GLU A 519 15.05 5.34 17.02
CA GLU A 519 14.04 5.05 15.99
C GLU A 519 13.71 3.57 15.87
N GLY A 520 14.65 2.67 16.19
CA GLY A 520 14.48 1.23 16.00
C GLY A 520 14.79 0.42 17.25
N VAL A 521 14.16 -0.74 17.42
CA VAL A 521 14.60 -1.74 18.42
C VAL A 521 14.36 -3.16 17.93
N GLY A 522 15.39 -4.00 17.97
CA GLY A 522 15.29 -5.43 17.65
C GLY A 522 15.68 -6.33 18.81
N TYR A 523 14.82 -7.32 19.14
CA TYR A 523 15.16 -8.39 20.08
C TYR A 523 16.00 -9.47 19.39
N VAL A 524 17.18 -9.76 19.95
CA VAL A 524 18.11 -10.78 19.42
C VAL A 524 18.31 -11.88 20.47
N PRO A 525 17.97 -13.15 20.17
CA PRO A 525 18.07 -14.23 21.13
C PRO A 525 19.51 -14.54 21.57
N ASP A 526 19.69 -14.86 22.84
CA ASP A 526 20.95 -15.35 23.40
C ASP A 526 21.48 -16.58 22.67
N SER A 527 20.56 -17.47 22.30
CA SER A 527 20.87 -18.69 21.56
C SER A 527 21.51 -18.38 20.21
N TRP A 528 21.14 -17.26 19.57
CA TRP A 528 21.76 -16.82 18.32
C TRP A 528 23.14 -16.22 18.56
N LEU A 529 23.26 -15.31 19.53
CA LEU A 529 24.53 -14.65 19.87
C LEU A 529 25.62 -15.67 20.25
N THR A 530 25.26 -16.63 21.10
CA THR A 530 26.16 -17.70 21.55
C THR A 530 26.51 -18.67 20.43
N ALA A 531 25.52 -19.12 19.64
CA ALA A 531 25.76 -20.06 18.54
C ALA A 531 26.64 -19.47 17.43
N ASN A 532 26.58 -18.15 17.22
CA ASN A 532 27.38 -17.46 16.21
C ASN A 532 28.70 -16.90 16.76
N GLY A 533 29.04 -17.19 18.03
CA GLY A 533 30.32 -16.83 18.62
C GLY A 533 30.50 -15.33 18.82
N TRP A 534 29.42 -14.60 19.12
CA TRP A 534 29.52 -13.19 19.45
C TRP A 534 30.44 -12.99 20.67
N VAL A 535 31.33 -12.02 20.58
CA VAL A 535 32.26 -11.64 21.65
C VAL A 535 31.63 -10.50 22.43
N ASP A 536 31.57 -10.69 23.74
CA ASP A 536 31.09 -9.67 24.68
C ASP A 536 32.10 -8.51 24.73
N PRO A 537 31.73 -7.31 24.25
CA PRO A 537 32.62 -6.15 24.22
C PRO A 537 33.06 -5.66 25.62
N LEU A 538 32.32 -5.99 26.69
CA LEU A 538 32.68 -5.58 28.05
C LEU A 538 33.81 -6.42 28.64
N THR A 539 33.91 -7.69 28.21
CA THR A 539 34.85 -8.66 28.78
C THR A 539 35.94 -9.09 27.79
N GLY A 540 35.70 -8.92 26.49
CA GLY A 540 36.55 -9.45 25.42
C GLY A 540 36.50 -10.97 25.28
N ALA A 541 35.61 -11.65 26.01
CA ALA A 541 35.41 -13.10 25.96
C ALA A 541 34.18 -13.46 25.12
N ALA A 542 34.01 -14.74 24.79
CA ALA A 542 32.77 -15.21 24.18
C ALA A 542 31.57 -14.86 25.07
N TYR A 543 30.50 -14.34 24.47
CA TYR A 543 29.30 -13.96 25.19
C TYR A 543 28.71 -15.14 25.95
N ASN A 544 28.42 -14.94 27.22
CA ASN A 544 27.81 -15.93 28.09
C ASN A 544 26.62 -15.28 28.83
N PRO A 545 25.37 -15.61 28.45
CA PRO A 545 24.15 -15.08 29.07
C PRO A 545 24.10 -15.25 30.60
N ALA A 546 24.74 -16.29 31.13
CA ALA A 546 24.78 -16.56 32.57
C ALA A 546 25.50 -15.47 33.38
N ASN A 547 26.32 -14.63 32.74
CA ASN A 547 26.97 -13.49 33.38
C ASN A 547 25.99 -12.32 33.63
N TYR A 548 24.82 -12.33 32.98
CA TYR A 548 23.85 -11.23 32.99
C TYR A 548 22.47 -11.74 33.46
N PRO A 549 22.32 -12.37 34.63
CA PRO A 549 21.14 -13.19 34.96
C PRO A 549 19.76 -12.48 34.95
N LEU A 550 19.72 -11.15 34.88
CA LEU A 550 18.48 -10.37 34.89
C LEU A 550 17.99 -9.94 33.50
N HIS A 551 18.81 -10.05 32.45
CA HIS A 551 18.52 -9.47 31.13
C HIS A 551 17.47 -10.24 30.29
N GLY A 552 16.99 -11.39 30.79
CA GLY A 552 16.07 -12.26 30.05
C GLY A 552 16.80 -13.33 29.25
N ALA A 553 16.34 -13.56 28.01
CA ALA A 553 16.80 -14.62 27.11
C ALA A 553 17.41 -14.08 25.80
N GLY A 554 17.74 -12.79 25.77
CA GLY A 554 18.24 -12.09 24.60
C GLY A 554 18.55 -10.63 24.90
N LEU A 555 19.22 -9.99 23.95
CA LEU A 555 19.61 -8.58 24.02
C LEU A 555 18.75 -7.73 23.08
N PHE A 556 18.68 -6.44 23.36
CA PHE A 556 17.95 -5.45 22.58
C PHE A 556 18.93 -4.54 21.85
N PHE A 557 18.72 -4.38 20.55
CA PHE A 557 19.56 -3.57 19.67
C PHE A 557 18.76 -2.35 19.26
N ALA A 558 19.06 -1.19 19.84
CA ALA A 558 18.38 0.06 19.53
C ALA A 558 19.12 0.80 18.40
N GLY A 559 18.41 1.21 17.36
CA GLY A 559 18.96 2.03 16.27
C GLY A 559 18.89 3.51 16.63
N LEU A 560 20.00 4.23 16.51
CA LEU A 560 20.06 5.67 16.76
C LEU A 560 20.00 6.43 15.43
N GLU A 561 19.05 7.36 15.29
CA GLU A 561 18.91 8.16 14.07
C GLU A 561 20.14 9.03 13.82
N TRP A 562 20.64 9.67 14.88
CA TRP A 562 21.70 10.67 14.86
C TRP A 562 22.96 10.25 14.08
N ASP A 563 23.38 8.99 14.20
CA ASP A 563 24.61 8.49 13.57
C ASP A 563 24.47 7.14 12.88
N GLY A 564 23.26 6.58 12.83
CA GLY A 564 22.96 5.31 12.21
C GLY A 564 23.62 4.10 12.88
N THR A 565 24.03 4.19 14.15
CA THR A 565 24.62 3.06 14.87
C THR A 565 23.57 2.24 15.64
N LEU A 566 23.93 1.00 15.98
CA LEU A 566 23.14 0.17 16.90
C LEU A 566 23.76 0.19 18.30
N HIS A 567 22.94 0.40 19.31
CA HIS A 567 23.30 0.36 20.72
C HIS A 567 22.73 -0.91 21.38
N VAL A 568 23.59 -1.69 22.02
CA VAL A 568 23.23 -3.03 22.52
C VAL A 568 22.99 -3.01 24.02
N TYR A 569 21.82 -3.51 24.43
CA TYR A 569 21.35 -3.48 25.81
C TYR A 569 20.88 -4.85 26.31
N GLY A 570 21.31 -5.21 27.52
CA GLY A 570 20.60 -6.18 28.35
C GLY A 570 19.62 -5.46 29.25
N LEU A 571 18.32 -5.62 29.01
CA LEU A 571 17.25 -4.96 29.78
C LEU A 571 16.91 -5.81 31.00
N ASN A 572 17.33 -5.38 32.18
CA ASN A 572 17.21 -6.18 33.39
C ASN A 572 15.80 -6.10 33.97
N SER A 573 15.29 -7.23 34.49
CA SER A 573 13.97 -7.35 35.11
C SER A 573 13.75 -6.50 36.38
N ASP A 574 14.78 -5.82 36.88
CA ASP A 574 14.71 -4.90 38.02
C ASP A 574 14.60 -3.42 37.61
N GLY A 575 14.47 -3.14 36.31
CA GLY A 575 14.41 -1.80 35.75
C GLY A 575 15.77 -1.16 35.48
N THR A 576 16.88 -1.85 35.76
CA THR A 576 18.22 -1.43 35.33
C THR A 576 18.56 -1.97 33.94
N PHE A 577 19.64 -1.52 33.32
CA PHE A 577 20.11 -2.06 32.04
C PHE A 577 21.63 -2.18 32.01
N THR A 578 22.12 -3.08 31.16
CA THR A 578 23.54 -3.26 30.85
C THR A 578 23.80 -2.78 29.43
N THR A 579 24.73 -1.85 29.24
CA THR A 579 25.16 -1.44 27.89
C THR A 579 26.37 -2.24 27.47
N PHE A 580 26.28 -2.95 26.35
CA PHE A 580 27.39 -3.72 25.80
C PHE A 580 28.27 -2.85 24.89
N GLY A 581 27.66 -1.96 24.10
CA GLY A 581 28.42 -1.02 23.27
C GLY A 581 27.66 -0.63 22.01
N THR A 582 28.40 -0.06 21.07
CA THR A 582 27.88 0.50 19.82
C THR A 582 28.43 -0.28 18.62
N ILE A 583 27.58 -0.49 17.62
CA ILE A 583 27.90 -1.23 16.39
C ILE A 583 27.62 -0.31 15.19
N ALA A 584 28.63 -0.14 14.34
CA ALA A 584 28.47 0.60 13.09
C ALA A 584 27.70 -0.23 12.06
N THR A 585 26.59 0.30 11.55
CA THR A 585 25.80 -0.31 10.46
C THR A 585 26.33 0.06 9.08
N GLY A 586 27.15 1.11 9.00
CA GLY A 586 27.54 1.73 7.74
C GLY A 586 26.49 2.66 7.13
N LYS A 587 25.38 2.92 7.85
CA LYS A 587 24.34 3.89 7.47
C LYS A 587 24.60 5.25 8.09
N ALA A 588 23.97 6.28 7.53
CA ALA A 588 23.98 7.63 8.10
C ALA A 588 22.94 7.80 9.21
N SER A 589 21.84 7.06 9.11
CA SER A 589 20.75 6.97 10.09
C SER A 589 20.17 5.55 10.10
N VAL A 590 19.45 5.20 11.15
CA VAL A 590 18.69 3.95 11.30
C VAL A 590 17.30 4.28 11.78
N MET A 591 16.28 3.84 11.05
CA MET A 591 14.87 4.10 11.31
C MET A 591 14.14 2.89 11.92
N ASP A 592 14.64 1.68 11.71
CA ASP A 592 14.11 0.48 12.38
C ASP A 592 15.18 -0.61 12.49
N VAL A 593 14.98 -1.51 13.44
CA VAL A 593 15.86 -2.65 13.71
C VAL A 593 15.02 -3.90 13.93
N THR A 594 15.19 -4.91 13.10
CA THR A 594 14.51 -6.20 13.28
C THR A 594 15.51 -7.36 13.27
N PHE A 595 15.19 -8.45 13.96
CA PHE A 595 15.95 -9.70 13.88
C PHE A 595 15.15 -10.73 13.11
N ASP A 596 15.72 -11.22 12.02
CA ASP A 596 15.10 -12.26 11.22
C ASP A 596 15.80 -13.61 11.44
N ALA A 597 15.07 -14.54 12.08
CA ALA A 597 15.54 -15.90 12.30
C ALA A 597 15.72 -16.70 10.99
N GLY A 598 15.05 -16.33 9.90
CA GLY A 598 15.20 -17.01 8.61
C GLY A 598 16.57 -16.78 7.98
N THR A 599 16.98 -15.52 7.85
CA THR A 599 18.29 -15.13 7.34
C THR A 599 19.39 -15.23 8.38
N GLN A 600 19.05 -15.36 9.66
CA GLN A 600 19.98 -15.30 10.79
C GLN A 600 20.74 -13.95 10.79
N ARG A 601 20.00 -12.85 10.62
CA ARG A 601 20.55 -11.50 10.53
C ARG A 601 19.77 -10.53 11.41
N ILE A 602 20.51 -9.57 11.96
CA ILE A 602 19.93 -8.32 12.44
C ILE A 602 19.81 -7.41 11.22
N ILE A 603 18.69 -6.74 11.03
CA ILE A 603 18.43 -5.89 9.88
C ILE A 603 18.27 -4.46 10.42
N ALA A 604 19.16 -3.57 10.01
CA ALA A 604 19.01 -2.14 10.23
C ALA A 604 18.38 -1.52 8.98
N THR A 605 17.30 -0.78 9.13
CA THR A 605 16.58 -0.09 8.04
C THR A 605 16.91 1.39 8.06
N CYS A 606 16.96 2.02 6.89
CA CYS A 606 16.98 3.47 6.75
C CYS A 606 16.08 3.87 5.59
N ASP A 607 15.35 4.95 5.76
CA ASP A 607 14.39 5.53 4.83
C ASP A 607 15.08 6.27 3.66
N ASN A 608 14.36 7.20 3.02
CA ASN A 608 14.87 8.14 2.01
C ASN A 608 16.14 8.93 2.43
N THR A 609 16.47 9.06 3.71
CA THR A 609 17.71 9.67 4.21
C THR A 609 18.94 8.84 3.84
N CYS A 610 18.77 7.55 3.55
CA CYS A 610 19.81 6.68 3.01
C CYS A 610 19.38 5.95 1.73
N GLY A 611 18.42 6.50 0.99
CA GLY A 611 17.93 5.93 -0.27
C GLY A 611 17.27 4.56 -0.11
N GLU A 612 16.49 4.37 0.96
CA GLU A 612 15.54 3.26 1.16
C GLU A 612 16.21 1.88 1.20
N THR A 613 16.96 1.63 2.28
CA THR A 613 17.85 0.48 2.35
C THR A 613 17.78 -0.34 3.64
N HIS A 614 17.99 -1.64 3.50
CA HIS A 614 18.06 -2.59 4.61
C HIS A 614 19.45 -3.25 4.66
N THR A 615 20.22 -2.96 5.70
CA THR A 615 21.53 -3.59 5.94
C THR A 615 21.37 -4.79 6.85
N LEU A 616 21.60 -5.98 6.31
CA LEU A 616 21.66 -7.23 7.05
C LEU A 616 23.03 -7.34 7.70
N MET A 617 23.05 -7.63 8.99
CA MET A 617 24.24 -7.66 9.86
C MET A 617 24.45 -9.08 10.40
N LYS A 618 25.72 -9.50 10.50
CA LYS A 618 26.12 -10.84 10.98
C LYS A 618 27.24 -10.77 11.98
N VAL A 619 27.45 -11.83 12.75
CA VAL A 619 28.69 -12.04 13.50
C VAL A 619 29.78 -12.54 12.54
N ASN A 620 30.94 -11.87 12.52
CA ASN A 620 32.08 -12.27 11.70
C ASN A 620 32.99 -13.29 12.44
N ALA A 621 34.06 -13.71 11.77
CA ALA A 621 35.01 -14.69 12.33
C ALA A 621 35.75 -14.21 13.59
N SER A 622 35.78 -12.91 13.89
CA SER A 622 36.35 -12.37 15.13
C SER A 622 35.32 -12.21 16.26
N GLY A 623 34.06 -12.61 16.03
CA GLY A 623 32.98 -12.45 17.00
C GLY A 623 32.37 -11.05 17.06
N ALA A 624 32.69 -10.16 16.11
CA ALA A 624 32.11 -8.83 16.02
C ALA A 624 30.88 -8.83 15.09
N ILE A 625 29.87 -8.05 15.42
CA ILE A 625 28.73 -7.81 14.52
C ILE A 625 29.13 -6.77 13.47
N VAL A 626 28.95 -7.10 12.20
CA VAL A 626 29.34 -6.28 11.05
C VAL A 626 28.29 -6.34 9.93
N PRO A 627 28.25 -5.34 9.03
CA PRO A 627 27.44 -5.41 7.81
C PRO A 627 27.79 -6.64 6.94
N ASP A 628 26.75 -7.28 6.39
CA ASP A 628 26.86 -8.42 5.46
C ASP A 628 26.45 -8.03 4.04
N VAL A 629 25.20 -7.60 3.88
CA VAL A 629 24.63 -7.20 2.59
C VAL A 629 23.59 -6.12 2.81
N THR A 630 23.49 -5.18 1.88
CA THR A 630 22.47 -4.13 1.90
C THR A 630 21.58 -4.27 0.67
N TYR A 631 20.27 -4.19 0.86
CA TYR A 631 19.27 -4.22 -0.22
C TYR A 631 18.51 -2.90 -0.31
N THR A 632 18.14 -2.48 -1.51
CA THR A 632 17.10 -1.46 -1.73
C THR A 632 15.71 -2.03 -1.47
N ASN A 633 14.70 -1.17 -1.35
CA ASN A 633 13.31 -1.56 -1.57
C ASN A 633 13.06 -2.08 -3.00
N PRO A 634 11.95 -2.81 -3.24
CA PRO A 634 11.45 -3.05 -4.59
C PRO A 634 11.35 -1.73 -5.38
N ALA A 635 11.81 -1.72 -6.64
CA ALA A 635 11.92 -0.50 -7.44
C ALA A 635 10.57 0.23 -7.69
N VAL A 636 9.45 -0.44 -7.43
CA VAL A 636 8.09 0.12 -7.60
C VAL A 636 7.57 0.84 -6.36
N MET A 637 8.30 0.79 -5.25
CA MET A 637 7.94 1.54 -4.04
C MET A 637 8.32 3.01 -4.13
N PRO A 638 7.57 3.90 -3.46
CA PRO A 638 7.94 5.31 -3.37
C PRO A 638 9.24 5.49 -2.55
N THR A 639 9.88 6.64 -2.74
CA THR A 639 10.98 7.11 -1.89
C THR A 639 10.37 8.07 -0.87
N ASP A 640 10.00 7.54 0.29
CA ASP A 640 9.22 8.22 1.32
C ASP A 640 9.92 8.10 2.70
N ASN A 641 9.23 8.42 3.79
CA ASN A 641 9.76 8.17 5.14
C ASN A 641 9.40 6.72 5.51
N LEU A 642 9.96 5.74 4.80
CA LEU A 642 9.65 4.33 5.03
C LEU A 642 10.45 3.77 6.21
N GLU A 643 9.93 3.98 7.41
CA GLU A 643 10.69 3.80 8.64
C GLU A 643 10.63 2.37 9.16
N GLY A 644 9.43 1.77 9.27
CA GLY A 644 9.28 0.41 9.79
C GLY A 644 9.44 -0.68 8.74
N PHE A 645 10.03 -1.80 9.16
CA PHE A 645 10.26 -2.93 8.28
C PHE A 645 10.22 -4.29 9.00
N ALA A 646 9.41 -5.20 8.48
CA ALA A 646 9.29 -6.55 9.02
C ALA A 646 9.29 -7.63 7.93
N ILE A 647 10.00 -8.73 8.18
CA ILE A 647 9.93 -9.94 7.35
C ILE A 647 9.18 -11.01 8.13
N ALA A 648 8.20 -11.64 7.48
CA ALA A 648 7.44 -12.69 8.12
C ALA A 648 8.29 -13.93 8.45
N PRO A 649 7.96 -14.68 9.51
CA PRO A 649 8.67 -15.92 9.85
C PRO A 649 8.69 -16.94 8.71
N THR A 650 9.75 -17.73 8.62
CA THR A 650 9.89 -18.79 7.58
C THR A 650 8.83 -19.89 7.68
N SER A 651 8.11 -19.98 8.79
CA SER A 651 6.98 -20.91 8.95
C SER A 651 5.82 -20.63 7.99
N ILE A 652 5.74 -19.44 7.39
CA ILE A 652 4.69 -19.09 6.40
C ILE A 652 5.20 -19.03 4.96
N CYS A 653 6.38 -19.59 4.69
CA CYS A 653 6.91 -19.66 3.34
C CYS A 653 5.96 -20.37 2.38
N VAL A 654 5.63 -19.71 1.28
CA VAL A 654 4.85 -20.25 0.16
C VAL A 654 5.67 -20.06 -1.11
N ASN A 655 5.91 -21.14 -1.85
CA ASN A 655 6.68 -21.14 -3.09
C ASN A 655 8.09 -20.52 -2.98
N GLY A 656 8.75 -20.67 -1.83
CA GLY A 656 10.08 -20.12 -1.58
C GLY A 656 10.10 -18.63 -1.22
N PHE A 657 8.93 -18.02 -1.00
CA PHE A 657 8.80 -16.62 -0.61
C PHE A 657 7.97 -16.50 0.68
N ARG A 658 8.26 -15.45 1.44
CA ARG A 658 7.49 -14.99 2.59
C ARG A 658 7.26 -13.50 2.47
N GLU A 659 6.34 -12.97 3.26
CA GLU A 659 5.98 -11.56 3.18
C GLU A 659 7.08 -10.67 3.75
N ALA A 660 7.32 -9.54 3.09
CA ALA A 660 8.02 -8.39 3.65
C ALA A 660 7.04 -7.22 3.71
N VAL A 661 7.07 -6.47 4.80
CA VAL A 661 6.15 -5.37 5.06
C VAL A 661 6.95 -4.13 5.42
N TRP A 662 6.58 -3.01 4.81
CA TRP A 662 7.10 -1.69 5.10
C TRP A 662 5.97 -0.81 5.61
N SER A 663 6.31 0.14 6.46
CA SER A 663 5.41 1.21 6.85
C SER A 663 5.93 2.57 6.39
N ASP A 664 5.01 3.51 6.20
CA ASP A 664 5.26 4.87 5.74
C ASP A 664 4.87 5.85 6.85
N ASP A 665 5.87 6.54 7.41
CA ASP A 665 5.70 7.56 8.45
C ASP A 665 5.37 8.94 7.85
N GLY A 666 4.96 9.02 6.59
CA GLY A 666 4.36 10.22 6.00
C GLY A 666 3.05 9.96 5.24
N ILE A 667 2.71 8.68 5.01
CA ILE A 667 1.60 8.20 4.19
C ILE A 667 1.48 8.92 2.85
N TYR A 668 2.60 9.40 2.30
CA TYR A 668 2.61 10.28 1.14
C TYR A 668 2.36 9.50 -0.13
N GLY A 669 2.98 8.33 -0.23
CA GLY A 669 3.08 7.58 -1.46
C GLY A 669 3.69 8.42 -2.58
N PHE A 670 3.26 8.18 -3.81
CA PHE A 670 3.62 9.04 -4.96
C PHE A 670 2.95 10.43 -4.96
N GLY A 671 2.47 10.91 -3.81
CA GLY A 671 1.88 12.22 -3.63
C GLY A 671 0.38 12.29 -3.92
N SER A 672 -0.16 13.50 -3.81
CA SER A 672 -1.61 13.74 -3.87
C SER A 672 -2.24 13.23 -5.18
N GLY A 673 -3.33 12.49 -5.07
CA GLY A 673 -4.03 11.89 -6.21
C GLY A 673 -3.47 10.54 -6.67
N SER A 674 -2.37 10.06 -6.09
CA SER A 674 -1.89 8.69 -6.28
C SER A 674 -2.73 7.68 -5.49
N SER A 675 -2.75 6.41 -5.92
CA SER A 675 -3.40 5.33 -5.18
C SER A 675 -2.71 5.00 -3.86
N SER A 676 -1.44 5.34 -3.71
CA SER A 676 -0.65 5.19 -2.48
C SER A 676 -0.88 6.32 -1.46
N HIS A 677 -1.52 7.42 -1.85
CA HIS A 677 -1.69 8.56 -0.96
C HIS A 677 -2.65 8.26 0.19
N GLY A 678 -2.18 8.45 1.43
CA GLY A 678 -2.93 8.16 2.65
C GLY A 678 -2.84 6.71 3.11
N HIS A 679 -1.88 5.94 2.59
CA HIS A 679 -1.65 4.54 2.98
C HIS A 679 -0.33 4.39 3.74
N ALA A 680 -0.35 3.61 4.81
CA ALA A 680 0.78 3.45 5.71
C ALA A 680 1.46 2.09 5.61
N ILE A 681 0.95 1.13 4.82
CA ILE A 681 1.53 -0.22 4.77
C ILE A 681 1.69 -0.68 3.32
N TYR A 682 2.90 -1.12 2.99
CA TYR A 682 3.25 -1.80 1.75
C TYR A 682 3.65 -3.24 2.04
N SER A 683 3.23 -4.18 1.19
CA SER A 683 3.51 -5.61 1.33
C SER A 683 4.09 -6.18 0.03
N GLY A 684 5.21 -6.86 0.15
CA GLY A 684 5.91 -7.52 -0.94
C GLY A 684 6.33 -8.92 -0.51
N THR A 685 7.29 -9.48 -1.24
CA THR A 685 7.85 -10.80 -0.91
C THR A 685 9.33 -10.71 -0.64
N PHE A 686 9.86 -11.64 0.14
CA PHE A 686 11.28 -11.85 0.42
C PHE A 686 11.58 -13.35 0.37
N PRO A 687 12.77 -13.78 -0.07
CA PRO A 687 13.11 -15.19 -0.12
C PRO A 687 13.07 -15.91 1.24
N CYS A 688 12.71 -17.17 1.16
CA CYS A 688 13.06 -18.18 2.15
C CYS A 688 14.40 -18.84 1.73
#